data_AF-A0A3N9NM59-F1
#
_entry.id   AF-A0A3N9NM59-F1
#
_cell.length_a   1.000
_cell.length_b   1.000
_cell.length_c   1.000
_cell.angle_alpha   90.00
_cell.angle_beta   90.00
_cell.angle_gamma   90.00
#
_symmetry.space_group_name_H-M   'P 1'
#
loop_
_entity.id
_entity.type
_entity.pdbx_description
1 polymer ?
#
loop_
_entity_poly.entity_id
_entity_poly.type
_entity_poly.pdbx_seq_one_letter_code
_entity_poly.pdbx_strand_id
1 'polypeptide(L)'
;MVIKRIFLLLVIRVLLLPDLSEGSSFPDYDTNPFCFSVAEGVYGYGDNIFVADLDGDMLLDYTFRSDTKLYVYAHDGSPLWNVAISYPIFEIVNHGTKFGAADIDDDGQVEIVALNNSNQVVIFNGSNGNQEGTINISVGSNQRAGHIAIANIRGEGDRDIVVQTMHALDSNPGYYINRTVIAIRMDTQAEIWRVEQDANTGGGTFSTIYEGYWGQAHGSFLCADVDGDGKDEVIGGNMIDDDGTLVSLGYNTNWIGVNYGDGFVDHLDAVSVGDIRPDLPGIEWVVTEEDWYGGTDWHTTLLSKDGLTWRKETTLFTVQSEREPQNTAVGNFDATRMHSEVWCRSRFGGTVSQHPWVFDYAGNEFAHYATADVLPAGFNTHENGNGEGLEIIWTIDWFGTKKEYIAATARHVLGNVGVFDAITGQAVWTTVDSPVAAGVIYVADVSGDSREEVIVYDVNDGKIKVYWNEEVNLNQPKPNKWDDPLYVHLKQNWNYYSPGGYTYGDYPLISNIAVTDVTPSSATITWDTDVLSDSQIEYGETDDYGFETERDETLTTSHSVELTGLTADTEYHFRIKSRNTYDKLGLSRDITDLTTSELDPPDINSIIIEDSDHLELTWDAVSDATGYNVYRDTTAYFTPDKTGGTNRVATGITDGDPGTDGVQWTDTDDVVGDPETHYFYVVTSIDGTNESDVSDRVGEFDFELISNDTRTDYSMMNLFLNNSMTEAKEIGESISTDGSTCDRVYKWFSSTQRWIITAKYDNGQWENVGDASLYTVEYGVPYRVNIPSGDFVWTIVGEVIDDPQFSLVSNETRTDYNMIILPPAYALDHNITEAKQLGGDISSDGTNCDRVYKWFPSTQRWIITAKYDNGQWENVGDASLYTVQSGVVYRVNIP
;
A
#
# COMPACT_ATOMS: atom_id res chain seq x y z
N MET A 1 16.25 28.37 29.20
CA MET A 1 16.84 27.09 29.66
C MET A 1 15.85 25.92 29.57
N VAL A 2 14.55 26.12 29.84
CA VAL A 2 13.51 25.08 29.73
C VAL A 2 13.37 24.50 28.30
N ILE A 3 13.33 25.36 27.27
CA ILE A 3 13.16 24.96 25.85
C ILE A 3 14.21 23.93 25.38
N LYS A 4 15.46 23.99 25.89
CA LYS A 4 16.52 23.02 25.57
C LYS A 4 16.41 21.67 26.30
N ARG A 5 15.41 21.45 27.16
CA ARG A 5 15.10 20.11 27.71
C ARG A 5 13.99 19.40 26.93
N ILE A 6 12.98 20.13 26.48
CA ILE A 6 11.90 19.58 25.63
C ILE A 6 12.50 19.02 24.33
N PHE A 7 13.37 19.80 23.68
CA PHE A 7 14.07 19.36 22.45
C PHE A 7 15.03 18.17 22.65
N LEU A 8 15.45 17.86 23.89
CA LEU A 8 16.31 16.71 24.18
C LEU A 8 15.50 15.44 24.52
N LEU A 9 14.26 15.60 24.99
CA LEU A 9 13.32 14.49 25.16
C LEU A 9 12.74 14.03 23.82
N LEU A 10 12.43 14.96 22.90
CA LEU A 10 12.01 14.61 21.54
C LEU A 10 13.11 13.83 20.79
N VAL A 11 14.34 14.34 20.76
CA VAL A 11 15.44 13.75 19.97
C VAL A 11 15.93 12.39 20.52
N ILE A 12 15.59 12.03 21.77
CA ILE A 12 15.90 10.69 22.31
C ILE A 12 14.83 9.65 21.95
N ARG A 13 13.61 10.06 21.58
CA ARG A 13 12.52 9.15 21.15
C ARG A 13 12.64 8.68 19.69
N VAL A 14 13.65 9.14 18.94
CA VAL A 14 13.80 8.99 17.48
C VAL A 14 15.05 8.15 17.10
N LEU A 15 15.67 7.43 18.05
CA LEU A 15 16.96 6.76 17.82
C LEU A 15 17.10 5.34 18.41
N LEU A 16 16.04 4.74 18.96
CA LEU A 16 16.06 3.40 19.57
C LEU A 16 14.74 2.60 19.44
N LEU A 17 13.87 2.96 18.51
CA LEU A 17 12.71 2.12 18.14
C LEU A 17 12.92 1.57 16.72
N PRO A 18 12.38 0.37 16.39
CA PRO A 18 12.13 -0.03 15.01
C PRO A 18 11.02 0.85 14.41
N ASP A 19 10.78 0.71 13.10
CA ASP A 19 9.83 1.53 12.36
C ASP A 19 8.38 1.35 12.87
N LEU A 20 7.83 2.40 13.49
CA LEU A 20 6.41 2.50 13.84
C LEU A 20 5.58 2.84 12.59
N SER A 21 5.64 1.97 11.59
CA SER A 21 4.64 1.94 10.51
C SER A 21 3.40 1.23 11.03
N GLU A 22 2.23 1.87 10.87
CA GLU A 22 1.06 1.64 11.74
C GLU A 22 0.40 0.25 11.58
N GLY A 23 0.83 -0.69 12.43
CA GLY A 23 0.22 -1.99 12.71
C GLY A 23 0.82 -2.58 13.99
N SER A 24 0.23 -3.62 14.60
CA SER A 24 0.89 -4.28 15.74
C SER A 24 2.22 -4.87 15.30
N SER A 25 3.28 -4.41 15.95
CA SER A 25 4.68 -4.79 15.73
C SER A 25 5.39 -4.92 17.08
N PHE A 26 4.98 -5.92 17.85
CA PHE A 26 5.72 -6.34 19.04
C PHE A 26 7.11 -6.86 18.61
N PRO A 27 8.15 -6.76 19.46
CA PRO A 27 9.46 -7.28 19.11
C PRO A 27 9.43 -8.80 18.90
N ASP A 28 10.10 -9.28 17.86
CA ASP A 28 10.30 -10.72 17.62
C ASP A 28 11.10 -11.37 18.77
N TYR A 29 10.72 -12.59 19.16
CA TYR A 29 11.52 -13.39 20.09
C TYR A 29 12.74 -14.04 19.41
N ASP A 30 13.86 -14.14 20.13
CA ASP A 30 15.14 -14.74 19.67
C ASP A 30 15.05 -16.21 19.18
N THR A 31 14.04 -16.98 19.57
CA THR A 31 13.92 -18.43 19.28
C THR A 31 12.48 -18.91 19.27
N ASN A 32 12.07 -19.75 18.31
CA ASN A 32 10.76 -20.44 18.31
C ASN A 32 10.91 -21.90 18.82
N PRO A 33 10.17 -22.34 19.86
CA PRO A 33 9.38 -21.53 20.77
C PRO A 33 10.23 -20.67 21.70
N PHE A 34 9.71 -19.49 22.04
CA PHE A 34 10.25 -18.69 23.13
C PHE A 34 9.88 -19.36 24.47
N CYS A 35 10.81 -19.39 25.42
CA CYS A 35 10.72 -20.31 26.57
C CYS A 35 11.28 -19.72 27.87
N PHE A 36 10.42 -19.49 28.86
CA PHE A 36 10.83 -19.11 30.23
C PHE A 36 10.28 -20.08 31.29
N SER A 37 10.98 -20.19 32.43
CA SER A 37 10.64 -21.13 33.52
C SER A 37 9.85 -20.45 34.62
N VAL A 38 8.76 -21.08 35.04
CA VAL A 38 7.87 -20.57 36.09
C VAL A 38 8.29 -21.05 37.49
N ALA A 39 8.20 -20.18 38.48
CA ALA A 39 8.66 -20.45 39.86
C ALA A 39 7.74 -21.42 40.64
N GLU A 40 6.45 -21.40 40.33
CA GLU A 40 5.42 -22.39 40.73
C GLU A 40 4.61 -22.73 39.48
N GLY A 41 4.07 -23.94 39.40
CA GLY A 41 3.28 -24.35 38.24
C GLY A 41 1.94 -23.62 38.15
N VAL A 42 1.46 -23.41 36.92
CA VAL A 42 0.11 -22.87 36.67
C VAL A 42 -0.94 -23.84 37.23
N TYR A 43 -1.97 -23.30 37.86
CA TYR A 43 -3.05 -24.07 38.48
C TYR A 43 -4.03 -24.64 37.45
N GLY A 44 -4.54 -25.85 37.73
CA GLY A 44 -5.68 -26.43 37.02
C GLY A 44 -5.43 -26.81 35.56
N TYR A 45 -6.51 -26.76 34.78
CA TYR A 45 -6.53 -26.92 33.33
C TYR A 45 -7.27 -25.71 32.73
N GLY A 46 -6.65 -25.03 31.77
CA GLY A 46 -7.19 -23.79 31.20
C GLY A 46 -7.10 -22.58 32.15
N ASP A 47 -7.78 -21.50 31.76
CA ASP A 47 -8.26 -20.30 32.50
C ASP A 47 -7.42 -19.59 33.57
N ASN A 48 -6.16 -19.99 33.76
CA ASN A 48 -5.28 -19.51 34.82
C ASN A 48 -4.07 -18.73 34.28
N ILE A 49 -4.18 -18.23 33.03
CA ILE A 49 -3.22 -17.34 32.34
C ILE A 49 -3.98 -16.29 31.49
N PHE A 50 -3.42 -15.08 31.43
CA PHE A 50 -3.68 -14.08 30.39
C PHE A 50 -2.42 -13.23 30.16
N VAL A 51 -2.45 -12.33 29.17
CA VAL A 51 -1.43 -11.28 28.97
C VAL A 51 -2.05 -9.88 28.96
N ALA A 52 -1.30 -8.88 29.42
CA ALA A 52 -1.66 -7.45 29.43
C ALA A 52 -0.38 -6.61 29.66
N ASP A 53 -0.34 -5.34 29.23
CA ASP A 53 0.71 -4.41 29.69
C ASP A 53 0.45 -4.08 31.16
N LEU A 54 1.42 -4.38 32.04
CA LEU A 54 1.26 -4.20 33.49
C LEU A 54 2.31 -3.28 34.10
N ASP A 55 3.52 -3.16 33.53
CA ASP A 55 4.53 -2.20 34.01
C ASP A 55 4.64 -0.89 33.21
N GLY A 56 3.90 -0.77 32.10
CA GLY A 56 3.70 0.44 31.31
C GLY A 56 4.74 0.68 30.22
N ASP A 57 5.38 -0.38 29.71
CA ASP A 57 6.40 -0.31 28.66
C ASP A 57 5.87 -0.54 27.23
N MET A 58 4.56 -0.77 27.08
CA MET A 58 3.84 -1.11 25.84
C MET A 58 4.07 -2.54 25.32
N LEU A 59 4.66 -3.44 26.11
CA LEU A 59 4.74 -4.88 25.83
C LEU A 59 3.78 -5.66 26.72
N LEU A 60 3.45 -6.90 26.32
CA LEU A 60 2.46 -7.72 27.00
C LEU A 60 3.11 -8.68 28.01
N ASP A 61 2.79 -8.49 29.28
CA ASP A 61 3.31 -9.24 30.41
C ASP A 61 2.51 -10.52 30.67
N TYR A 62 3.23 -11.60 31.01
CA TYR A 62 2.67 -12.92 31.25
C TYR A 62 2.19 -13.06 32.70
N THR A 63 0.87 -13.03 32.89
CA THR A 63 0.23 -13.20 34.19
C THR A 63 -0.37 -14.59 34.33
N PHE A 64 -0.05 -15.30 35.42
CA PHE A 64 -0.70 -16.57 35.73
C PHE A 64 -0.89 -16.83 37.22
N ARG A 65 -1.74 -17.81 37.51
CA ARG A 65 -2.13 -18.23 38.87
C ARG A 65 -1.53 -19.58 39.25
N SER A 66 -1.04 -19.71 40.50
CA SER A 66 -0.73 -20.99 41.17
C SER A 66 -1.81 -21.35 42.21
N ASP A 67 -1.65 -22.49 42.91
CA ASP A 67 -2.48 -22.86 44.08
C ASP A 67 -2.62 -21.75 45.14
N THR A 68 -1.61 -20.86 45.28
CA THR A 68 -1.50 -19.94 46.43
C THR A 68 -1.14 -18.50 46.09
N LYS A 69 -0.90 -18.19 44.81
CA LYS A 69 -0.35 -16.90 44.36
C LYS A 69 -0.82 -16.51 42.97
N LEU A 70 -0.77 -15.21 42.74
CA LEU A 70 -0.69 -14.59 41.43
C LEU A 70 0.78 -14.29 41.11
N TYR A 71 1.18 -14.46 39.85
CA TYR A 71 2.51 -14.21 39.33
C TYR A 71 2.44 -13.32 38.09
N VAL A 72 3.42 -12.42 37.93
CA VAL A 72 3.65 -11.62 36.71
C VAL A 72 5.11 -11.74 36.28
N TYR A 73 5.32 -12.00 35.00
CA TYR A 73 6.61 -12.01 34.32
C TYR A 73 6.54 -11.00 33.18
N ALA A 74 7.62 -10.28 32.95
CA ALA A 74 7.74 -9.35 31.84
C ALA A 74 7.56 -10.08 30.50
N HIS A 75 7.29 -9.34 29.43
CA HIS A 75 7.33 -9.85 28.05
C HIS A 75 8.61 -10.68 27.74
N ASP A 76 9.78 -10.32 28.29
CA ASP A 76 11.06 -11.05 28.13
C ASP A 76 11.15 -12.37 28.96
N GLY A 77 10.08 -12.72 29.68
CA GLY A 77 10.01 -13.89 30.54
C GLY A 77 10.76 -13.76 31.87
N SER A 78 11.26 -12.58 32.23
CA SER A 78 11.86 -12.32 33.54
C SER A 78 10.79 -12.04 34.61
N PRO A 79 10.97 -12.50 35.87
CA PRO A 79 9.93 -12.36 36.89
C PRO A 79 9.88 -10.92 37.44
N LEU A 80 8.77 -10.22 37.21
CA LEU A 80 8.49 -8.90 37.79
C LEU A 80 8.12 -9.03 39.28
N TRP A 81 7.01 -9.72 39.58
CA TRP A 81 6.53 -9.89 40.95
C TRP A 81 5.61 -11.11 41.16
N ASN A 82 5.29 -11.41 42.43
CA ASN A 82 4.26 -12.38 42.80
C ASN A 82 3.66 -12.03 44.17
N VAL A 83 2.36 -12.23 44.32
CA VAL A 83 1.61 -11.91 45.56
C VAL A 83 0.80 -13.13 46.01
N ALA A 84 0.74 -13.35 47.32
CA ALA A 84 0.00 -14.47 47.91
C ALA A 84 -1.49 -14.12 48.04
N ILE A 85 -2.35 -14.96 47.47
CA ILE A 85 -3.80 -14.76 47.44
C ILE A 85 -4.50 -16.10 47.70
N SER A 86 -5.49 -16.06 48.59
CA SER A 86 -6.28 -17.23 48.98
C SER A 86 -7.49 -17.35 48.06
N TYR A 87 -7.31 -17.95 46.88
CA TYR A 87 -8.37 -18.13 45.89
C TYR A 87 -9.48 -19.08 46.36
N PRO A 88 -10.74 -18.88 45.93
CA PRO A 88 -11.81 -19.85 46.08
C PRO A 88 -11.38 -21.23 45.53
N ILE A 89 -11.37 -22.24 46.41
CA ILE A 89 -11.02 -23.63 46.04
C ILE A 89 -12.30 -24.39 45.65
N PHE A 90 -12.18 -25.25 44.64
CA PHE A 90 -13.25 -26.09 44.09
C PHE A 90 -12.81 -27.56 44.11
N GLU A 91 -13.75 -28.51 44.27
CA GLU A 91 -13.41 -29.95 44.24
C GLU A 91 -13.14 -30.46 42.82
N ILE A 92 -13.56 -29.72 41.80
CA ILE A 92 -13.22 -29.95 40.39
C ILE A 92 -12.32 -28.80 39.94
N VAL A 93 -11.09 -29.12 39.54
CA VAL A 93 -9.98 -28.17 39.35
C VAL A 93 -10.16 -27.25 38.13
N ASN A 94 -11.16 -27.54 37.28
CA ASN A 94 -11.34 -26.95 35.96
C ASN A 94 -12.39 -25.79 35.95
N HIS A 95 -12.98 -25.47 37.10
CA HIS A 95 -14.00 -24.42 37.25
C HIS A 95 -13.38 -23.22 37.99
N GLY A 96 -12.32 -22.63 37.42
CA GLY A 96 -11.42 -21.69 38.09
C GLY A 96 -12.08 -20.36 38.51
N THR A 97 -11.57 -19.78 39.61
CA THR A 97 -11.85 -18.38 39.92
C THR A 97 -10.97 -17.47 39.07
N LYS A 98 -11.67 -16.63 38.31
CA LYS A 98 -11.11 -15.62 37.41
C LYS A 98 -10.34 -14.52 38.13
N PHE A 99 -9.45 -13.92 37.37
CA PHE A 99 -8.75 -12.67 37.61
C PHE A 99 -8.55 -12.01 36.24
N GLY A 100 -8.46 -10.69 36.19
CA GLY A 100 -8.32 -9.90 34.97
C GLY A 100 -7.53 -8.62 35.23
N ALA A 101 -7.19 -7.85 34.19
CA ALA A 101 -6.47 -6.59 34.29
C ALA A 101 -7.04 -5.48 33.39
N ALA A 102 -7.13 -4.25 33.93
CA ALA A 102 -7.49 -3.02 33.22
C ALA A 102 -7.05 -1.78 34.03
N ASP A 103 -7.04 -0.59 33.41
CA ASP A 103 -7.02 0.70 34.14
C ASP A 103 -8.40 0.93 34.78
N ILE A 104 -8.52 0.69 36.08
CA ILE A 104 -9.82 0.69 36.75
C ILE A 104 -10.25 2.04 37.32
N ASP A 105 -9.36 3.05 37.37
CA ASP A 105 -9.65 4.35 38.03
C ASP A 105 -9.18 5.66 37.31
N ASP A 106 -8.72 5.57 36.05
CA ASP A 106 -8.35 6.70 35.15
C ASP A 106 -6.99 7.37 35.44
N ASP A 107 -6.06 6.60 36.03
CA ASP A 107 -4.71 6.98 36.42
C ASP A 107 -3.64 6.73 35.32
N GLY A 108 -3.86 5.76 34.44
CA GLY A 108 -2.93 5.33 33.39
C GLY A 108 -2.01 4.17 33.77
N GLN A 109 -2.11 3.65 35.00
CA GLN A 109 -1.62 2.32 35.39
C GLN A 109 -2.73 1.28 35.17
N VAL A 110 -2.34 0.05 34.88
CA VAL A 110 -3.24 -1.12 34.84
C VAL A 110 -3.22 -1.85 36.19
N GLU A 111 -4.38 -2.22 36.73
CA GLU A 111 -4.53 -3.03 37.94
C GLU A 111 -4.92 -4.46 37.59
N ILE A 112 -4.50 -5.43 38.41
CA ILE A 112 -5.02 -6.80 38.39
C ILE A 112 -6.09 -6.98 39.47
N VAL A 113 -7.28 -7.38 39.07
CA VAL A 113 -8.41 -7.69 39.96
C VAL A 113 -8.58 -9.20 40.10
N ALA A 114 -8.66 -9.71 41.32
CA ALA A 114 -8.74 -11.15 41.59
C ALA A 114 -9.66 -11.49 42.77
N LEU A 115 -10.55 -12.46 42.58
CA LEU A 115 -11.51 -12.88 43.62
C LEU A 115 -10.88 -13.84 44.64
N ASN A 116 -11.18 -13.64 45.93
CA ASN A 116 -10.66 -14.42 47.05
C ASN A 116 -11.73 -15.26 47.80
N ASN A 117 -11.28 -16.21 48.63
CA ASN A 117 -12.06 -17.13 49.47
C ASN A 117 -13.10 -16.47 50.41
N SER A 118 -13.04 -15.15 50.62
CA SER A 118 -13.91 -14.40 51.53
C SER A 118 -15.07 -13.70 50.80
N ASN A 119 -15.32 -14.03 49.53
CA ASN A 119 -16.21 -13.29 48.62
C ASN A 119 -15.79 -11.82 48.46
N GLN A 120 -14.51 -11.59 48.17
CA GLN A 120 -13.98 -10.25 47.93
C GLN A 120 -13.13 -10.22 46.68
N VAL A 121 -13.33 -9.20 45.83
CA VAL A 121 -12.38 -8.86 44.77
C VAL A 121 -11.26 -8.06 45.43
N VAL A 122 -10.02 -8.48 45.20
CA VAL A 122 -8.80 -7.80 45.66
C VAL A 122 -8.17 -7.12 44.44
N ILE A 123 -7.75 -5.87 44.61
CA ILE A 123 -7.14 -5.03 43.57
C ILE A 123 -5.64 -4.93 43.87
N PHE A 124 -4.80 -5.21 42.89
CA PHE A 124 -3.35 -5.11 42.96
C PHE A 124 -2.81 -4.23 41.82
N ASN A 125 -1.88 -3.33 42.14
CA ASN A 125 -1.20 -2.51 41.15
C ASN A 125 -0.41 -3.38 40.14
N GLY A 126 -0.60 -3.19 38.84
CA GLY A 126 0.00 -4.04 37.80
C GLY A 126 1.53 -4.03 37.79
N SER A 127 2.18 -2.89 38.03
CA SER A 127 3.64 -2.79 37.91
C SER A 127 4.41 -3.42 39.08
N ASN A 128 3.74 -3.76 40.19
CA ASN A 128 4.45 -4.13 41.43
C ASN A 128 3.69 -5.04 42.42
N GLY A 129 2.42 -5.36 42.18
CA GLY A 129 1.64 -6.31 42.99
C GLY A 129 1.30 -5.83 44.41
N ASN A 130 1.44 -4.55 44.73
CA ASN A 130 0.93 -4.01 45.99
C ASN A 130 -0.60 -4.03 45.97
N GLN A 131 -1.22 -4.52 47.05
CA GLN A 131 -2.67 -4.48 47.22
C GLN A 131 -3.12 -3.04 47.54
N GLU A 132 -4.01 -2.50 46.72
CA GLU A 132 -4.53 -1.14 46.86
C GLU A 132 -5.99 -1.13 47.35
N GLY A 133 -6.81 -2.03 46.82
CA GLY A 133 -8.25 -2.06 47.06
C GLY A 133 -8.79 -3.42 47.45
N THR A 134 -10.03 -3.43 47.95
CA THR A 134 -10.81 -4.66 48.18
C THR A 134 -12.30 -4.32 48.14
N ILE A 135 -13.05 -4.97 47.26
CA ILE A 135 -14.50 -4.84 47.09
C ILE A 135 -15.16 -6.06 47.77
N ASN A 136 -16.17 -5.83 48.61
CA ASN A 136 -16.83 -6.91 49.36
C ASN A 136 -18.11 -7.33 48.63
N ILE A 137 -18.16 -8.56 48.12
CA ILE A 137 -19.31 -9.04 47.34
C ILE A 137 -20.42 -9.51 48.29
N SER A 138 -21.58 -8.86 48.21
CA SER A 138 -22.78 -9.28 48.93
C SER A 138 -23.41 -10.51 48.26
N VAL A 139 -23.37 -11.65 48.94
CA VAL A 139 -23.92 -12.93 48.47
C VAL A 139 -24.96 -13.49 49.45
N GLY A 140 -25.94 -14.22 48.92
CA GLY A 140 -26.98 -14.91 49.68
C GLY A 140 -26.45 -16.07 50.53
N SER A 141 -27.26 -16.54 51.47
CA SER A 141 -26.81 -17.45 52.55
C SER A 141 -26.31 -18.84 52.10
N ASN A 142 -26.54 -19.22 50.85
CA ASN A 142 -26.10 -20.47 50.23
C ASN A 142 -25.20 -20.23 49.00
N GLN A 143 -24.77 -18.98 48.77
CA GLN A 143 -23.94 -18.55 47.64
C GLN A 143 -22.51 -18.28 48.08
N ARG A 144 -21.57 -18.40 47.13
CA ARG A 144 -20.23 -17.79 47.14
C ARG A 144 -20.02 -17.08 45.82
N ALA A 145 -19.15 -16.08 45.75
CA ALA A 145 -18.66 -15.61 44.45
C ALA A 145 -17.83 -16.71 43.79
N GLY A 146 -17.87 -16.81 42.45
CA GLY A 146 -17.21 -17.87 41.70
C GLY A 146 -16.33 -17.33 40.57
N HIS A 147 -16.97 -16.68 39.61
CA HIS A 147 -16.34 -16.05 38.45
C HIS A 147 -16.55 -14.54 38.50
N ILE A 148 -15.60 -13.81 37.92
CA ILE A 148 -15.63 -12.37 37.74
C ILE A 148 -15.21 -12.05 36.30
N ALA A 149 -15.71 -10.94 35.76
CA ALA A 149 -15.24 -10.35 34.52
C ALA A 149 -15.12 -8.84 34.72
N ILE A 150 -14.04 -8.25 34.20
CA ILE A 150 -14.01 -6.81 33.95
C ILE A 150 -14.91 -6.52 32.76
N ALA A 151 -15.63 -5.40 32.79
CA ALA A 151 -16.53 -4.94 31.75
C ALA A 151 -16.74 -3.42 31.81
N ASN A 152 -17.24 -2.87 30.71
CA ASN A 152 -17.67 -1.50 30.47
C ASN A 152 -19.22 -1.38 30.58
N ILE A 153 -19.80 -1.83 31.70
CA ILE A 153 -21.27 -1.85 31.92
C ILE A 153 -21.90 -0.44 31.85
N ARG A 154 -21.12 0.63 32.01
CA ARG A 154 -21.62 2.02 32.09
C ARG A 154 -21.19 2.96 30.99
N GLY A 155 -20.38 2.52 30.02
CA GLY A 155 -19.82 3.42 29.00
C GLY A 155 -18.78 4.40 29.57
N GLU A 156 -18.08 3.98 30.63
CA GLU A 156 -17.01 4.74 31.30
C GLU A 156 -15.64 4.00 31.22
N GLY A 157 -15.53 2.99 30.35
CA GLY A 157 -14.38 2.09 30.21
C GLY A 157 -14.48 0.86 31.12
N ASP A 158 -13.42 0.04 31.13
CA ASP A 158 -13.28 -1.25 31.84
C ASP A 158 -13.16 -1.10 33.38
N ARG A 159 -14.14 -0.40 33.96
CA ARG A 159 -14.14 0.11 35.35
C ARG A 159 -15.28 -0.49 36.18
N ASP A 160 -15.98 -1.45 35.62
CA ASP A 160 -16.99 -2.26 36.29
C ASP A 160 -16.56 -3.71 36.38
N ILE A 161 -17.04 -4.38 37.42
CA ILE A 161 -16.83 -5.80 37.62
C ILE A 161 -18.17 -6.52 37.75
N VAL A 162 -18.40 -7.45 36.84
CA VAL A 162 -19.51 -8.38 36.91
C VAL A 162 -19.06 -9.59 37.71
N VAL A 163 -19.93 -10.08 38.60
CA VAL A 163 -19.66 -11.22 39.48
C VAL A 163 -20.79 -12.22 39.39
N GLN A 164 -20.47 -13.45 38.98
CA GLN A 164 -21.40 -14.58 39.01
C GLN A 164 -21.14 -15.44 40.25
N THR A 165 -22.23 -15.82 40.92
CA THR A 165 -22.16 -16.61 42.15
C THR A 165 -22.30 -18.12 41.88
N MET A 166 -21.97 -18.92 42.87
CA MET A 166 -21.98 -20.39 42.83
C MET A 166 -22.64 -20.96 44.08
N HIS A 167 -23.16 -22.19 43.99
CA HIS A 167 -23.75 -22.84 45.16
C HIS A 167 -22.69 -23.30 46.17
N ALA A 168 -22.80 -22.85 47.42
CA ALA A 168 -21.86 -23.12 48.50
C ALA A 168 -22.22 -24.37 49.34
N LEU A 169 -22.53 -25.50 48.69
CA LEU A 169 -22.88 -26.77 49.39
C LEU A 169 -21.74 -27.79 49.36
N ASP A 170 -21.40 -28.30 50.56
CA ASP A 170 -20.30 -29.25 50.84
C ASP A 170 -20.35 -30.60 50.09
N SER A 171 -21.42 -30.92 49.35
CA SER A 171 -21.64 -32.24 48.75
C SER A 171 -21.50 -32.32 47.23
N ASN A 172 -21.41 -31.18 46.54
CA ASN A 172 -20.90 -31.08 45.16
C ASN A 172 -20.47 -29.61 44.87
N PRO A 173 -19.48 -29.07 45.61
CA PRO A 173 -19.18 -27.64 45.64
C PRO A 173 -18.50 -27.16 44.35
N GLY A 174 -19.12 -26.17 43.68
CA GLY A 174 -18.54 -25.47 42.53
C GLY A 174 -18.96 -25.97 41.15
N TYR A 175 -19.48 -27.20 41.02
CA TYR A 175 -19.98 -27.69 39.73
C TYR A 175 -21.28 -26.99 39.31
N TYR A 176 -22.13 -26.60 40.28
CA TYR A 176 -23.39 -25.91 40.01
C TYR A 176 -23.27 -24.41 40.27
N ILE A 177 -23.16 -23.66 39.17
CA ILE A 177 -23.27 -22.20 39.13
C ILE A 177 -24.64 -21.76 39.64
N ASN A 178 -24.66 -20.67 40.40
CA ASN A 178 -25.89 -20.04 40.86
C ASN A 178 -26.27 -18.96 39.84
N ARG A 179 -27.55 -18.90 39.48
CA ARG A 179 -28.05 -18.03 38.38
C ARG A 179 -28.21 -16.55 38.80
N THR A 180 -27.35 -16.11 39.72
CA THR A 180 -27.30 -14.76 40.29
C THR A 180 -26.03 -14.06 39.83
N VAL A 181 -26.20 -12.89 39.20
CA VAL A 181 -25.16 -12.04 38.60
C VAL A 181 -25.30 -10.63 39.16
N ILE A 182 -24.17 -9.99 39.47
CA ILE A 182 -24.09 -8.69 40.15
C ILE A 182 -23.07 -7.82 39.41
N ALA A 183 -23.45 -6.65 38.93
CA ALA A 183 -22.52 -5.66 38.39
C ALA A 183 -22.18 -4.61 39.45
N ILE A 184 -20.90 -4.26 39.60
CA ILE A 184 -20.40 -3.39 40.68
C ILE A 184 -19.36 -2.43 40.10
N ARG A 185 -19.47 -1.13 40.43
CA ARG A 185 -18.43 -0.14 40.08
C ARG A 185 -17.16 -0.39 40.88
N MET A 186 -16.01 -0.44 40.24
CA MET A 186 -14.74 -0.63 40.94
C MET A 186 -14.31 0.63 41.72
N ASP A 187 -14.56 1.82 41.18
CA ASP A 187 -14.22 3.13 41.75
C ASP A 187 -14.88 3.44 43.11
N THR A 188 -16.16 3.08 43.26
CA THR A 188 -17.04 3.48 44.38
C THR A 188 -17.54 2.29 45.18
N GLN A 189 -17.27 1.06 44.73
CA GLN A 189 -17.76 -0.19 45.30
C GLN A 189 -19.30 -0.28 45.36
N ALA A 190 -19.99 0.47 44.50
CA ALA A 190 -21.44 0.53 44.43
C ALA A 190 -21.97 -0.55 43.48
N GLU A 191 -22.94 -1.33 43.96
CA GLU A 191 -23.73 -2.23 43.11
C GLU A 191 -24.52 -1.39 42.09
N ILE A 192 -24.34 -1.70 40.80
CA ILE A 192 -25.02 -1.06 39.67
C ILE A 192 -26.39 -1.70 39.54
N TRP A 193 -26.40 -3.02 39.35
CA TRP A 193 -27.58 -3.87 39.30
C TRP A 193 -27.27 -5.28 39.82
N ARG A 194 -28.34 -6.05 40.01
CA ARG A 194 -28.31 -7.41 40.54
C ARG A 194 -29.48 -8.21 39.98
N VAL A 195 -29.18 -9.28 39.24
CA VAL A 195 -30.14 -10.29 38.80
C VAL A 195 -30.01 -11.49 39.75
N GLU A 196 -31.06 -11.83 40.49
CA GLU A 196 -31.08 -12.96 41.44
C GLU A 196 -31.74 -14.20 40.85
N GLN A 197 -31.31 -15.37 41.30
CA GLN A 197 -32.00 -16.64 41.08
C GLN A 197 -33.21 -16.76 42.03
N ASP A 198 -34.45 -16.44 41.59
CA ASP A 198 -35.65 -16.64 42.43
C ASP A 198 -35.95 -18.12 42.69
N ALA A 199 -35.28 -18.65 43.70
CA ALA A 199 -35.66 -19.85 44.39
C ALA A 199 -36.76 -19.54 45.43
N ASN A 200 -38.00 -19.42 44.95
CA ASN A 200 -39.27 -19.52 45.70
C ASN A 200 -39.76 -18.26 46.45
N THR A 201 -40.33 -17.31 45.71
CA THR A 201 -41.37 -16.39 46.19
C THR A 201 -42.55 -17.15 46.82
N GLY A 202 -42.46 -17.39 48.13
CA GLY A 202 -43.12 -18.51 48.79
C GLY A 202 -44.65 -18.48 48.89
N GLY A 203 -45.26 -19.66 48.73
CA GLY A 203 -46.62 -19.95 49.21
C GLY A 203 -47.75 -19.93 48.19
N GLY A 204 -47.45 -20.05 46.90
CA GLY A 204 -48.43 -20.23 45.81
C GLY A 204 -48.49 -21.66 45.26
N THR A 205 -49.54 -22.00 44.52
CA THR A 205 -49.57 -23.20 43.67
C THR A 205 -48.70 -22.98 42.44
N PHE A 206 -47.75 -23.89 42.22
CA PHE A 206 -46.73 -23.90 41.18
C PHE A 206 -47.18 -23.36 39.81
N SER A 207 -46.41 -22.40 39.28
CA SER A 207 -46.49 -21.84 37.94
C SER A 207 -45.07 -21.84 37.35
N THR A 208 -44.93 -22.06 36.04
CA THR A 208 -43.70 -22.64 35.45
C THR A 208 -43.00 -21.70 34.45
N ILE A 209 -42.27 -20.71 34.96
CA ILE A 209 -41.28 -19.89 34.23
C ILE A 209 -40.11 -19.60 35.20
N TYR A 210 -38.89 -19.43 34.67
CA TYR A 210 -37.68 -19.06 35.42
C TYR A 210 -37.32 -17.59 35.12
N GLU A 211 -37.00 -16.79 36.13
CA GLU A 211 -36.79 -15.33 36.00
C GLU A 211 -35.33 -14.91 36.29
N GLY A 212 -34.35 -15.72 35.86
CA GLY A 212 -32.92 -15.50 36.14
C GLY A 212 -31.98 -15.91 34.99
N TYR A 213 -30.70 -15.60 35.13
CA TYR A 213 -29.69 -15.77 34.09
C TYR A 213 -29.42 -17.25 33.71
N TRP A 214 -29.10 -17.50 32.46
CA TRP A 214 -28.79 -18.83 31.90
C TRP A 214 -27.43 -18.82 31.21
N GLY A 215 -26.37 -18.69 32.02
CA GLY A 215 -24.99 -18.81 31.55
C GLY A 215 -24.49 -20.24 31.40
N GLN A 216 -23.25 -20.35 30.92
CA GLN A 216 -22.48 -21.59 30.83
C GLN A 216 -22.32 -22.30 32.19
N ALA A 217 -22.19 -23.62 32.17
CA ALA A 217 -21.95 -24.43 33.37
C ALA A 217 -20.46 -24.73 33.64
N HIS A 218 -19.62 -24.72 32.60
CA HIS A 218 -18.20 -25.06 32.64
C HIS A 218 -17.24 -23.86 32.54
N GLY A 219 -17.68 -22.67 32.94
CA GLY A 219 -16.82 -21.50 32.95
C GLY A 219 -17.52 -20.24 33.44
N SER A 220 -16.86 -19.10 33.23
CA SER A 220 -17.50 -17.81 33.40
C SER A 220 -18.57 -17.58 32.33
N PHE A 221 -19.48 -16.67 32.63
CA PHE A 221 -20.17 -15.86 31.63
C PHE A 221 -19.15 -15.01 30.84
N LEU A 222 -19.55 -14.54 29.65
CA LEU A 222 -18.84 -13.52 28.89
C LEU A 222 -19.56 -12.17 29.02
N CYS A 223 -18.79 -11.10 28.81
CA CYS A 223 -19.27 -9.74 28.59
C CYS A 223 -18.79 -9.26 27.22
N ALA A 224 -19.63 -8.48 26.54
CA ALA A 224 -19.35 -7.77 25.30
C ALA A 224 -20.52 -6.82 24.98
N ASP A 225 -20.23 -5.70 24.30
CA ASP A 225 -21.19 -4.89 23.55
C ASP A 225 -21.76 -5.72 22.38
N VAL A 226 -22.95 -6.30 22.57
CA VAL A 226 -23.66 -7.07 21.53
C VAL A 226 -24.80 -6.29 20.89
N ASP A 227 -25.19 -5.17 21.50
CA ASP A 227 -26.25 -4.27 21.03
C ASP A 227 -25.75 -3.19 20.05
N GLY A 228 -24.56 -2.64 20.30
CA GLY A 228 -23.88 -1.60 19.53
C GLY A 228 -23.96 -0.19 20.14
N ASP A 229 -24.25 -0.04 21.44
CA ASP A 229 -24.40 1.28 22.10
C ASP A 229 -23.17 1.77 22.89
N GLY A 230 -22.10 0.96 22.99
CA GLY A 230 -20.85 1.30 23.66
C GLY A 230 -20.77 0.86 25.13
N LYS A 231 -21.55 -0.15 25.52
CA LYS A 231 -21.58 -0.77 26.86
C LYS A 231 -21.66 -2.29 26.73
N ASP A 232 -21.26 -3.03 27.77
CA ASP A 232 -21.29 -4.50 27.71
C ASP A 232 -22.55 -5.12 28.33
N GLU A 233 -23.10 -6.10 27.63
CA GLU A 233 -24.12 -7.02 28.14
C GLU A 233 -23.48 -8.24 28.83
N VAL A 234 -24.29 -9.06 29.52
CA VAL A 234 -23.88 -10.40 30.00
C VAL A 234 -24.55 -11.48 29.16
N ILE A 235 -23.77 -12.29 28.44
CA ILE A 235 -24.27 -13.19 27.39
C ILE A 235 -24.24 -14.68 27.75
N GLY A 236 -25.36 -15.35 27.51
CA GLY A 236 -25.58 -16.79 27.64
C GLY A 236 -26.79 -17.24 26.80
N GLY A 237 -27.51 -18.28 27.23
CA GLY A 237 -28.79 -18.68 26.61
C GLY A 237 -29.93 -17.67 26.84
N ASN A 238 -29.71 -16.68 27.71
CA ASN A 238 -30.39 -15.39 27.73
C ASN A 238 -29.35 -14.28 27.99
N MET A 239 -29.78 -13.03 27.91
CA MET A 239 -28.92 -11.85 28.01
C MET A 239 -29.32 -11.01 29.24
N ILE A 240 -28.36 -10.36 29.89
CA ILE A 240 -28.61 -9.25 30.81
C ILE A 240 -28.14 -7.97 30.13
N ASP A 241 -29.03 -6.99 29.99
CA ASP A 241 -28.79 -5.63 29.51
C ASP A 241 -27.81 -4.86 30.42
N ASP A 242 -27.23 -3.77 29.90
CA ASP A 242 -26.40 -2.83 30.67
C ASP A 242 -27.09 -2.31 31.96
N ASP A 243 -28.41 -2.12 31.93
CA ASP A 243 -29.22 -1.64 33.05
C ASP A 243 -29.61 -2.73 34.06
N GLY A 244 -29.29 -4.00 33.74
CA GLY A 244 -29.63 -5.19 34.52
C GLY A 244 -30.92 -5.89 34.10
N THR A 245 -31.58 -5.45 33.02
CA THR A 245 -32.79 -6.10 32.49
C THR A 245 -32.48 -7.48 31.90
N LEU A 246 -33.20 -8.51 32.35
CA LEU A 246 -33.07 -9.86 31.80
C LEU A 246 -33.87 -10.00 30.50
N VAL A 247 -33.18 -10.03 29.36
CA VAL A 247 -33.77 -10.10 28.03
C VAL A 247 -33.97 -11.56 27.60
N SER A 248 -35.20 -11.89 27.16
CA SER A 248 -35.58 -13.24 26.72
C SER A 248 -35.61 -13.35 25.20
N LEU A 249 -34.68 -14.16 24.66
CA LEU A 249 -34.31 -14.20 23.25
C LEU A 249 -35.24 -15.07 22.38
N GLY A 250 -36.47 -15.35 22.83
CA GLY A 250 -37.51 -15.96 21.99
C GLY A 250 -37.49 -17.50 21.85
N TYR A 251 -36.81 -18.22 22.76
CA TYR A 251 -36.89 -19.69 22.84
C TYR A 251 -38.36 -20.16 22.89
N ASN A 252 -38.78 -20.92 21.87
CA ASN A 252 -40.17 -20.95 21.42
C ASN A 252 -41.08 -21.95 22.16
N THR A 253 -40.71 -22.34 23.39
CA THR A 253 -41.47 -23.22 24.29
C THR A 253 -40.86 -23.18 25.68
N ASN A 254 -41.59 -23.58 26.73
CA ASN A 254 -41.11 -23.63 28.12
C ASN A 254 -40.12 -24.80 28.34
N TRP A 255 -38.99 -24.81 27.62
CA TRP A 255 -37.99 -25.88 27.67
C TRP A 255 -37.21 -25.93 28.98
N ILE A 256 -37.10 -24.79 29.69
CA ILE A 256 -36.59 -24.64 31.06
C ILE A 256 -37.48 -25.43 32.04
N GLY A 257 -37.37 -26.75 31.96
CA GLY A 257 -38.37 -27.72 32.37
C GLY A 257 -38.05 -28.27 33.74
N VAL A 258 -38.32 -27.48 34.78
CA VAL A 258 -38.01 -27.81 36.19
C VAL A 258 -38.66 -29.14 36.60
N ASN A 259 -37.94 -30.25 36.41
CA ASN A 259 -38.40 -31.59 36.71
C ASN A 259 -38.10 -31.85 38.17
N TYR A 260 -39.13 -31.87 39.03
CA TYR A 260 -38.99 -31.85 40.49
C TYR A 260 -38.26 -33.04 41.17
N GLY A 261 -37.55 -33.88 40.40
CA GLY A 261 -36.65 -34.93 40.87
C GLY A 261 -35.27 -35.01 40.22
N ASP A 262 -34.87 -34.10 39.31
CA ASP A 262 -33.50 -34.06 38.75
C ASP A 262 -32.53 -33.23 39.61
N GLY A 263 -32.98 -32.10 40.13
CA GLY A 263 -32.20 -31.11 40.87
C GLY A 263 -31.58 -30.00 40.00
N PHE A 264 -31.68 -30.08 38.66
CA PHE A 264 -30.88 -29.25 37.74
C PHE A 264 -31.70 -28.75 36.55
N VAL A 265 -31.24 -27.65 35.97
CA VAL A 265 -31.93 -26.93 34.89
C VAL A 265 -30.94 -26.77 33.73
N ASP A 266 -31.41 -27.09 32.53
CA ASP A 266 -30.71 -27.24 31.24
C ASP A 266 -29.33 -26.58 31.15
N HIS A 267 -28.36 -27.38 30.71
CA HIS A 267 -26.93 -27.13 30.85
C HIS A 267 -26.34 -26.56 29.55
N LEU A 268 -25.52 -25.52 29.66
CA LEU A 268 -24.79 -24.94 28.54
C LEU A 268 -23.31 -25.28 28.66
N ASP A 269 -22.79 -26.02 27.68
CA ASP A 269 -21.44 -26.59 27.74
C ASP A 269 -20.40 -25.55 27.29
N ALA A 270 -20.67 -24.82 26.21
CA ALA A 270 -19.81 -23.76 25.65
C ALA A 270 -20.60 -22.50 25.24
N VAL A 271 -19.91 -21.35 25.25
CA VAL A 271 -20.37 -20.07 24.69
C VAL A 271 -19.22 -19.46 23.86
N SER A 272 -19.53 -18.87 22.71
CA SER A 272 -18.58 -18.06 21.93
C SER A 272 -19.31 -16.88 21.27
N VAL A 273 -18.69 -15.71 21.25
CA VAL A 273 -19.22 -14.45 20.69
C VAL A 273 -18.28 -13.94 19.61
N GLY A 274 -18.82 -13.27 18.60
CA GLY A 274 -18.08 -12.65 17.50
C GLY A 274 -19.01 -12.14 16.40
N ASP A 275 -18.50 -11.32 15.50
CA ASP A 275 -19.27 -10.89 14.33
C ASP A 275 -19.46 -12.09 13.37
N ILE A 276 -20.71 -12.59 13.29
CA ILE A 276 -21.13 -13.69 12.41
C ILE A 276 -21.98 -13.14 11.27
N ARG A 277 -22.64 -12.00 11.48
CA ARG A 277 -23.53 -11.33 10.55
C ARG A 277 -23.14 -9.85 10.40
N PRO A 278 -22.06 -9.54 9.66
CA PRO A 278 -21.73 -8.16 9.29
C PRO A 278 -22.73 -7.54 8.28
N ASP A 279 -23.91 -8.15 8.11
CA ASP A 279 -25.11 -7.58 7.48
C ASP A 279 -26.20 -7.16 8.49
N LEU A 280 -25.95 -7.29 9.79
CA LEU A 280 -26.84 -6.92 10.91
C LEU A 280 -26.14 -5.94 11.89
N PRO A 281 -26.90 -5.15 12.69
CA PRO A 281 -26.35 -4.31 13.76
C PRO A 281 -26.13 -5.11 15.05
N GLY A 282 -25.02 -4.85 15.75
CA GLY A 282 -24.56 -5.62 16.90
C GLY A 282 -23.63 -6.76 16.50
N ILE A 283 -23.41 -7.73 17.40
CA ILE A 283 -22.70 -8.99 17.11
C ILE A 283 -23.48 -10.19 17.66
N GLU A 284 -23.16 -11.38 17.18
CA GLU A 284 -23.82 -12.63 17.60
C GLU A 284 -23.02 -13.42 18.64
N TRP A 285 -23.72 -14.32 19.32
CA TRP A 285 -23.09 -15.38 20.09
C TRP A 285 -23.79 -16.73 19.90
N VAL A 286 -23.00 -17.78 20.10
CA VAL A 286 -23.37 -19.18 19.98
C VAL A 286 -23.33 -19.84 21.36
N VAL A 287 -24.34 -20.64 21.66
CA VAL A 287 -24.36 -21.53 22.83
C VAL A 287 -24.55 -22.99 22.42
N THR A 288 -24.00 -23.92 23.22
CA THR A 288 -24.19 -25.37 23.03
C THR A 288 -24.93 -26.01 24.21
N GLU A 289 -25.93 -26.86 23.92
CA GLU A 289 -26.93 -27.34 24.88
C GLU A 289 -26.74 -28.85 25.21
N GLU A 290 -26.43 -29.22 26.48
CA GLU A 290 -26.45 -30.61 26.98
C GLU A 290 -27.79 -30.94 27.67
N ASP A 291 -28.40 -32.07 27.28
CA ASP A 291 -29.45 -32.76 28.04
C ASP A 291 -28.94 -34.16 28.43
N TRP A 292 -28.97 -34.44 29.74
CA TRP A 292 -28.51 -35.68 30.35
C TRP A 292 -29.60 -36.77 30.45
N TYR A 293 -30.90 -36.43 30.40
CA TYR A 293 -31.97 -37.36 30.81
C TYR A 293 -32.79 -37.97 29.66
N GLY A 294 -32.10 -38.36 28.59
CA GLY A 294 -32.66 -39.24 27.56
C GLY A 294 -33.63 -38.56 26.60
N GLY A 295 -33.57 -37.23 26.48
CA GLY A 295 -33.97 -36.55 25.26
C GLY A 295 -33.11 -36.95 24.05
N THR A 296 -33.42 -36.36 22.91
CA THR A 296 -32.74 -36.60 21.63
C THR A 296 -32.56 -35.27 20.88
N ASP A 297 -32.35 -34.19 21.63
CA ASP A 297 -32.68 -32.82 21.21
C ASP A 297 -31.59 -31.82 21.63
N TRP A 298 -30.32 -32.18 21.43
CA TRP A 298 -29.18 -31.29 21.67
C TRP A 298 -29.04 -30.29 20.54
N HIS A 299 -28.57 -29.09 20.86
CA HIS A 299 -28.55 -27.99 19.90
C HIS A 299 -27.28 -27.14 19.99
N THR A 300 -26.87 -26.64 18.84
CA THR A 300 -26.12 -25.38 18.71
C THR A 300 -27.14 -24.28 18.40
N THR A 301 -27.02 -23.15 19.09
CA THR A 301 -27.99 -22.05 19.00
C THR A 301 -27.27 -20.72 18.81
N LEU A 302 -27.60 -20.01 17.73
CA LEU A 302 -27.11 -18.66 17.39
C LEU A 302 -28.13 -17.60 17.83
N LEU A 303 -27.63 -16.61 18.56
CA LEU A 303 -28.38 -15.54 19.22
C LEU A 303 -27.78 -14.18 18.81
N SER A 304 -28.64 -13.16 18.71
CA SER A 304 -28.23 -11.75 18.71
C SER A 304 -29.10 -10.96 19.70
N LYS A 305 -28.82 -9.67 19.88
CA LYS A 305 -29.65 -8.71 20.63
C LYS A 305 -31.15 -8.77 20.28
N ASP A 306 -31.48 -9.04 19.01
CA ASP A 306 -32.86 -9.08 18.50
C ASP A 306 -33.54 -10.46 18.75
N GLY A 307 -32.79 -11.45 19.25
CA GLY A 307 -33.27 -12.75 19.70
C GLY A 307 -32.67 -13.94 18.94
N LEU A 308 -33.45 -15.01 18.85
CA LEU A 308 -33.03 -16.28 18.25
C LEU A 308 -32.89 -16.22 16.72
N THR A 309 -31.65 -16.23 16.23
CA THR A 309 -31.33 -16.31 14.79
C THR A 309 -31.55 -17.73 14.26
N TRP A 310 -31.01 -18.75 14.93
CA TRP A 310 -31.37 -20.16 14.69
C TRP A 310 -30.98 -21.09 15.85
N ARG A 311 -31.64 -22.25 15.93
CA ARG A 311 -31.34 -23.37 16.85
C ARG A 311 -31.35 -24.67 16.04
N LYS A 312 -30.27 -25.45 16.05
CA LYS A 312 -30.08 -26.66 15.20
C LYS A 312 -29.46 -27.85 15.97
N GLU A 313 -30.08 -29.03 15.87
CA GLU A 313 -29.40 -30.33 16.06
C GLU A 313 -28.53 -30.62 14.81
N THR A 314 -27.37 -31.25 14.96
CA THR A 314 -26.64 -31.79 13.81
C THR A 314 -27.35 -33.00 13.21
N THR A 315 -27.53 -33.01 11.89
CA THR A 315 -28.25 -34.07 11.15
C THR A 315 -27.33 -35.09 10.47
N LEU A 316 -26.03 -34.80 10.43
CA LEU A 316 -25.01 -35.59 9.72
C LEU A 316 -24.81 -37.00 10.30
N PHE A 317 -24.80 -37.11 11.63
CA PHE A 317 -24.43 -38.34 12.33
C PHE A 317 -25.64 -39.21 12.66
N THR A 318 -25.43 -40.53 12.75
CA THR A 318 -26.53 -41.50 12.99
C THR A 318 -26.51 -42.16 14.36
N VAL A 319 -25.38 -42.10 15.09
CA VAL A 319 -25.35 -42.45 16.51
C VAL A 319 -25.71 -41.21 17.32
N GLN A 320 -26.62 -41.35 18.29
CA GLN A 320 -27.09 -40.22 19.09
C GLN A 320 -25.93 -39.47 19.77
N SER A 321 -25.01 -40.19 20.42
CA SER A 321 -23.86 -39.61 21.14
C SER A 321 -22.78 -38.95 20.25
N GLU A 322 -22.92 -38.97 18.93
CA GLU A 322 -22.08 -38.21 17.99
C GLU A 322 -22.62 -36.80 17.72
N ARG A 323 -23.82 -36.47 18.22
CA ARG A 323 -24.54 -35.21 17.92
C ARG A 323 -24.50 -34.14 19.01
N GLU A 324 -24.08 -34.53 20.21
CA GLU A 324 -24.06 -33.68 21.40
C GLU A 324 -22.90 -32.66 21.32
N PRO A 325 -23.16 -31.34 21.20
CA PRO A 325 -22.12 -30.33 21.01
C PRO A 325 -21.51 -29.88 22.35
N GLN A 326 -20.24 -30.21 22.59
CA GLN A 326 -19.54 -29.82 23.84
C GLN A 326 -18.70 -28.55 23.70
N ASN A 327 -18.27 -28.22 22.48
CA ASN A 327 -17.43 -27.05 22.19
C ASN A 327 -17.97 -26.42 20.92
N THR A 328 -17.96 -25.09 20.89
CA THR A 328 -18.16 -24.27 19.70
C THR A 328 -16.93 -23.39 19.46
N ALA A 329 -16.76 -22.88 18.25
CA ALA A 329 -15.84 -21.80 17.93
C ALA A 329 -16.44 -20.96 16.79
N VAL A 330 -16.14 -19.67 16.81
CA VAL A 330 -16.59 -18.70 15.80
C VAL A 330 -15.36 -18.23 15.04
N GLY A 331 -15.40 -18.25 13.71
CA GLY A 331 -14.21 -17.94 12.91
C GLY A 331 -14.52 -17.73 11.44
N ASN A 332 -13.67 -16.95 10.76
CA ASN A 332 -13.65 -16.81 9.31
C ASN A 332 -12.96 -18.05 8.69
N PHE A 333 -13.61 -19.21 8.80
CA PHE A 333 -13.03 -20.50 8.47
C PHE A 333 -13.06 -20.79 6.96
N ASP A 334 -13.99 -20.18 6.21
CA ASP A 334 -14.07 -20.17 4.74
C ASP A 334 -13.94 -18.75 4.19
N ALA A 335 -12.71 -18.26 4.03
CA ALA A 335 -12.42 -16.96 3.43
C ALA A 335 -12.89 -16.76 1.95
N THR A 336 -13.65 -17.70 1.37
CA THR A 336 -14.43 -17.47 0.14
C THR A 336 -15.86 -16.98 0.40
N ARG A 337 -16.25 -16.85 1.67
CA ARG A 337 -17.54 -16.33 2.14
C ARG A 337 -17.40 -14.93 2.74
N MET A 338 -18.56 -14.31 2.97
CA MET A 338 -18.75 -12.93 3.47
C MET A 338 -19.14 -12.89 4.95
N HIS A 339 -19.54 -14.02 5.53
CA HIS A 339 -20.04 -14.14 6.91
C HIS A 339 -19.31 -15.28 7.60
N SER A 340 -18.98 -15.12 8.89
CA SER A 340 -18.24 -16.10 9.68
C SER A 340 -18.99 -17.42 9.87
N GLU A 341 -18.23 -18.47 10.20
CA GLU A 341 -18.73 -19.81 10.47
C GLU A 341 -18.84 -20.13 11.96
N VAL A 342 -19.71 -21.10 12.26
CA VAL A 342 -19.83 -21.72 13.59
C VAL A 342 -19.34 -23.16 13.51
N TRP A 343 -18.15 -23.41 14.04
CA TRP A 343 -17.58 -24.75 14.21
C TRP A 343 -18.07 -25.36 15.52
N CYS A 344 -18.39 -26.66 15.52
CA CYS A 344 -18.85 -27.41 16.69
C CYS A 344 -18.18 -28.79 16.79
N ARG A 345 -18.15 -29.36 17.99
CA ARG A 345 -17.49 -30.64 18.31
C ARG A 345 -18.38 -31.59 19.09
N SER A 346 -18.48 -32.85 18.65
CA SER A 346 -19.20 -33.89 19.38
C SER A 346 -18.56 -34.22 20.73
N ARG A 347 -19.39 -34.65 21.70
CA ARG A 347 -18.91 -35.48 22.82
C ARG A 347 -18.18 -36.72 22.29
N PHE A 348 -17.17 -37.16 23.03
CA PHE A 348 -16.47 -38.42 22.76
C PHE A 348 -16.99 -39.52 23.69
N GLY A 349 -17.78 -40.44 23.13
CA GLY A 349 -18.41 -41.55 23.86
C GLY A 349 -17.53 -42.79 24.10
N GLY A 350 -16.20 -42.69 23.98
CA GLY A 350 -15.27 -43.80 24.28
C GLY A 350 -15.34 -45.02 23.35
N THR A 351 -16.08 -44.95 22.25
CA THR A 351 -16.39 -46.10 21.37
C THR A 351 -16.45 -45.79 19.88
N VAL A 352 -16.52 -44.50 19.53
CA VAL A 352 -16.55 -43.94 18.17
C VAL A 352 -15.55 -42.78 18.11
N SER A 353 -15.11 -42.38 16.92
CA SER A 353 -14.31 -41.15 16.79
C SER A 353 -15.12 -39.95 17.25
N GLN A 354 -14.45 -38.95 17.79
CA GLN A 354 -15.02 -37.61 17.88
C GLN A 354 -15.22 -37.03 16.47
N HIS A 355 -16.29 -36.25 16.32
CA HIS A 355 -16.72 -35.64 15.08
C HIS A 355 -16.96 -34.14 15.25
N PRO A 356 -16.12 -33.30 14.64
CA PRO A 356 -16.44 -31.90 14.43
C PRO A 356 -17.27 -31.66 13.17
N TRP A 357 -18.03 -30.58 13.16
CA TRP A 357 -18.82 -30.10 12.02
C TRP A 357 -18.88 -28.57 12.00
N VAL A 358 -19.28 -28.00 10.86
CA VAL A 358 -19.36 -26.55 10.66
C VAL A 358 -20.71 -26.16 10.07
N PHE A 359 -21.37 -25.20 10.73
CA PHE A 359 -22.52 -24.47 10.20
C PHE A 359 -22.08 -23.19 9.50
N ASP A 360 -22.76 -22.82 8.42
CA ASP A 360 -22.75 -21.43 7.93
C ASP A 360 -23.59 -20.51 8.82
N TYR A 361 -23.50 -19.20 8.58
CA TYR A 361 -24.24 -18.14 9.26
C TYR A 361 -25.78 -18.34 9.32
N ALA A 362 -26.36 -19.17 8.45
CA ALA A 362 -27.80 -19.49 8.40
C ALA A 362 -28.14 -20.86 9.04
N GLY A 363 -27.16 -21.50 9.67
CA GLY A 363 -27.30 -22.77 10.36
C GLY A 363 -27.42 -23.96 9.40
N ASN A 364 -26.82 -23.90 8.22
CA ASN A 364 -26.71 -25.06 7.32
C ASN A 364 -25.37 -25.78 7.54
N GLU A 365 -25.43 -27.08 7.79
CA GLU A 365 -24.24 -27.93 7.89
C GLU A 365 -23.57 -28.09 6.52
N PHE A 366 -22.29 -27.73 6.38
CA PHE A 366 -21.56 -27.85 5.11
C PHE A 366 -20.22 -28.59 5.20
N ALA A 367 -19.62 -28.73 6.38
CA ALA A 367 -18.38 -29.46 6.60
C ALA A 367 -18.45 -30.34 7.86
N HIS A 368 -17.73 -31.46 7.85
CA HIS A 368 -17.50 -32.34 9.00
C HIS A 368 -16.36 -33.33 8.73
N TYR A 369 -15.80 -33.89 9.79
CA TYR A 369 -14.74 -34.90 9.71
C TYR A 369 -14.74 -35.84 10.93
N ALA A 370 -13.87 -36.85 10.92
CA ALA A 370 -13.58 -37.71 12.06
C ALA A 370 -12.16 -37.43 12.53
N THR A 371 -11.95 -37.13 13.81
CA THR A 371 -10.60 -36.81 14.33
C THR A 371 -9.61 -37.98 14.17
N ALA A 372 -10.09 -39.22 14.19
CA ALA A 372 -9.30 -40.41 13.91
C ALA A 372 -8.69 -40.45 12.50
N ASP A 373 -9.34 -39.82 11.51
CA ASP A 373 -8.94 -39.87 10.09
C ASP A 373 -8.04 -38.71 9.66
N VAL A 374 -8.04 -37.59 10.42
CA VAL A 374 -7.41 -36.32 10.01
C VAL A 374 -6.28 -35.82 10.90
N LEU A 375 -6.28 -36.15 12.20
CA LEU A 375 -5.24 -35.67 13.11
C LEU A 375 -3.90 -36.39 12.86
N PRO A 376 -2.74 -35.71 12.98
CA PRO A 376 -1.43 -36.33 12.80
C PRO A 376 -1.19 -37.53 13.73
N ALA A 377 -0.54 -38.58 13.21
CA ALA A 377 -0.35 -39.84 13.93
C ALA A 377 0.47 -39.65 15.21
N GLY A 378 -0.15 -39.88 16.38
CA GLY A 378 0.47 -39.67 17.69
C GLY A 378 0.16 -38.31 18.34
N PHE A 379 -0.71 -37.48 17.74
CA PHE A 379 -1.21 -36.26 18.38
C PHE A 379 -1.87 -36.57 19.73
N ASN A 380 -2.84 -37.49 19.74
CA ASN A 380 -3.37 -38.09 20.96
C ASN A 380 -2.63 -39.39 21.28
N THR A 381 -2.19 -39.54 22.54
CA THR A 381 -1.38 -40.68 23.01
C THR A 381 -2.12 -41.59 24.01
N HIS A 382 -3.38 -41.28 24.31
CA HIS A 382 -4.25 -42.04 25.22
C HIS A 382 -4.89 -43.28 24.55
N GLU A 383 -5.72 -44.03 25.28
CA GLU A 383 -6.13 -45.40 24.95
C GLU A 383 -6.80 -45.59 23.57
N ASN A 384 -7.51 -44.57 23.05
CA ASN A 384 -8.19 -44.61 21.76
C ASN A 384 -7.48 -43.76 20.68
N GLY A 385 -6.31 -43.19 20.99
CA GLY A 385 -5.50 -42.38 20.08
C GLY A 385 -6.28 -41.20 19.50
N ASN A 386 -6.10 -40.91 18.20
CA ASN A 386 -6.70 -39.74 17.54
C ASN A 386 -8.23 -39.75 17.48
N GLY A 387 -8.88 -40.88 17.76
CA GLY A 387 -10.33 -40.94 17.93
C GLY A 387 -10.84 -40.12 19.12
N GLU A 388 -9.99 -39.80 20.10
CA GLU A 388 -10.38 -38.96 21.25
C GLU A 388 -10.53 -37.49 20.85
N GLY A 389 -9.72 -36.98 19.91
CA GLY A 389 -9.93 -35.69 19.27
C GLY A 389 -9.24 -34.49 19.93
N LEU A 390 -9.91 -33.33 19.92
CA LEU A 390 -9.32 -32.01 20.22
C LEU A 390 -10.03 -31.35 21.41
N GLU A 391 -9.32 -30.90 22.43
CA GLU A 391 -9.89 -30.21 23.60
C GLU A 391 -9.35 -28.79 23.74
N ILE A 392 -10.08 -27.91 24.45
CA ILE A 392 -9.80 -26.47 24.65
C ILE A 392 -9.60 -25.73 23.33
N ILE A 393 -10.69 -25.16 22.79
CA ILE A 393 -10.77 -24.71 21.40
C ILE A 393 -10.66 -23.19 21.32
N TRP A 394 -9.54 -22.69 20.77
CA TRP A 394 -9.36 -21.28 20.41
C TRP A 394 -9.51 -21.09 18.90
N THR A 395 -10.18 -20.03 18.47
CA THR A 395 -9.96 -19.45 17.12
C THR A 395 -8.59 -18.76 17.10
N ILE A 396 -7.87 -18.83 15.96
CA ILE A 396 -6.53 -18.25 15.81
C ILE A 396 -6.26 -17.71 14.40
N ASP A 397 -5.70 -16.50 14.33
CA ASP A 397 -5.14 -15.91 13.11
C ASP A 397 -3.67 -16.32 12.93
N TRP A 398 -3.45 -17.53 12.40
CA TRP A 398 -2.11 -18.12 12.28
C TRP A 398 -1.32 -17.66 11.05
N PHE A 399 -1.97 -17.06 10.04
CA PHE A 399 -1.34 -16.70 8.76
C PHE A 399 -1.48 -15.22 8.38
N GLY A 400 -2.20 -14.39 9.14
CA GLY A 400 -2.39 -12.96 8.85
C GLY A 400 -3.37 -12.70 7.69
N THR A 401 -4.01 -13.74 7.16
CA THR A 401 -4.93 -13.65 6.02
C THR A 401 -6.36 -13.31 6.49
N LYS A 402 -7.34 -13.34 5.57
CA LYS A 402 -8.77 -13.40 5.93
C LYS A 402 -9.15 -14.70 6.66
N LYS A 403 -8.47 -15.81 6.36
CA LYS A 403 -8.81 -17.12 6.90
C LYS A 403 -8.23 -17.34 8.29
N GLU A 404 -9.10 -17.76 9.18
CA GLU A 404 -8.78 -18.18 10.55
C GLU A 404 -8.79 -19.70 10.70
N TYR A 405 -8.23 -20.15 11.82
CA TYR A 405 -7.96 -21.55 12.13
C TYR A 405 -8.37 -21.85 13.57
N ILE A 406 -8.23 -23.12 13.99
CA ILE A 406 -8.48 -23.53 15.38
C ILE A 406 -7.17 -24.00 16.02
N ALA A 407 -6.78 -23.40 17.15
CA ALA A 407 -5.76 -23.95 18.04
C ALA A 407 -6.41 -24.82 19.12
N ALA A 408 -5.84 -26.01 19.39
CA ALA A 408 -6.40 -26.96 20.35
C ALA A 408 -5.34 -27.89 20.98
N THR A 409 -5.66 -28.47 22.15
CA THR A 409 -4.87 -29.54 22.78
C THR A 409 -5.32 -30.93 22.35
N ALA A 410 -4.45 -31.92 22.57
CA ALA A 410 -4.84 -33.31 22.73
C ALA A 410 -5.89 -33.47 23.85
N ARG A 411 -6.74 -34.49 23.76
CA ARG A 411 -7.86 -34.73 24.67
C ARG A 411 -7.54 -35.78 25.72
N HIS A 412 -8.22 -35.70 26.87
CA HIS A 412 -8.15 -36.60 28.05
C HIS A 412 -6.79 -36.72 28.76
N VAL A 413 -5.68 -36.41 28.10
CA VAL A 413 -4.34 -36.39 28.66
C VAL A 413 -3.66 -35.06 28.38
N LEU A 414 -2.82 -34.63 29.33
CA LEU A 414 -1.78 -33.63 29.11
C LEU A 414 -0.94 -34.09 27.90
N GLY A 415 -0.87 -33.29 26.84
CA GLY A 415 -0.31 -33.73 25.58
C GLY A 415 -0.03 -32.60 24.60
N ASN A 416 0.01 -32.95 23.31
CA ASN A 416 0.35 -32.04 22.22
C ASN A 416 -0.63 -30.88 22.06
N VAL A 417 -0.17 -29.80 21.43
CA VAL A 417 -1.03 -28.76 20.86
C VAL A 417 -0.83 -28.66 19.36
N GLY A 418 -1.77 -28.04 18.67
CA GLY A 418 -1.66 -27.76 17.24
C GLY A 418 -2.68 -26.74 16.75
N VAL A 419 -2.45 -26.25 15.54
CA VAL A 419 -3.36 -25.40 14.77
C VAL A 419 -3.91 -26.21 13.60
N PHE A 420 -5.22 -26.13 13.40
CA PHE A 420 -6.00 -26.98 12.50
C PHE A 420 -6.89 -26.14 11.59
N ASP A 421 -7.02 -26.56 10.34
CA ASP A 421 -8.06 -26.06 9.44
C ASP A 421 -9.43 -26.55 9.93
N ALA A 422 -10.31 -25.61 10.30
CA ALA A 422 -11.58 -25.91 10.95
C ALA A 422 -12.59 -26.67 10.06
N ILE A 423 -12.41 -26.66 8.73
CA ILE A 423 -13.33 -27.28 7.77
C ILE A 423 -12.93 -28.74 7.49
N THR A 424 -11.63 -29.03 7.47
CA THR A 424 -11.06 -30.32 7.07
C THR A 424 -10.41 -31.10 8.22
N GLY A 425 -10.15 -30.45 9.36
CA GLY A 425 -9.45 -31.01 10.52
C GLY A 425 -7.97 -31.33 10.28
N GLN A 426 -7.42 -30.95 9.12
CA GLN A 426 -6.00 -31.13 8.83
C GLN A 426 -5.19 -30.17 9.70
N ALA A 427 -4.10 -30.65 10.29
CA ALA A 427 -3.16 -29.79 11.01
C ALA A 427 -2.35 -28.95 10.01
N VAL A 428 -2.24 -27.65 10.28
CA VAL A 428 -1.25 -26.77 9.63
C VAL A 428 0.04 -26.69 10.45
N TRP A 429 -0.05 -26.86 11.78
CA TRP A 429 1.09 -26.88 12.69
C TRP A 429 0.78 -27.76 13.93
N THR A 430 1.75 -28.47 14.49
CA THR A 430 1.61 -29.19 15.79
C THR A 430 2.94 -29.36 16.52
N THR A 431 2.88 -29.65 17.83
CA THR A 431 4.04 -30.09 18.62
C THR A 431 4.42 -31.56 18.45
N VAL A 432 3.85 -32.34 17.52
CA VAL A 432 4.03 -33.81 17.50
C VAL A 432 5.50 -34.24 17.29
N ASP A 433 6.29 -33.46 16.55
CA ASP A 433 7.74 -33.72 16.38
C ASP A 433 8.60 -33.23 17.57
N SER A 434 8.03 -32.43 18.48
CA SER A 434 8.66 -32.00 19.74
C SER A 434 7.63 -31.97 20.89
N PRO A 435 7.15 -33.15 21.37
CA PRO A 435 5.97 -33.22 22.22
C PRO A 435 6.08 -32.46 23.54
N VAL A 436 4.97 -31.80 23.91
CA VAL A 436 4.74 -31.13 25.20
C VAL A 436 3.71 -31.90 26.02
N ALA A 437 3.62 -31.62 27.31
CA ALA A 437 2.46 -31.97 28.14
C ALA A 437 1.71 -30.70 28.54
N ALA A 438 0.94 -30.15 27.60
CA ALA A 438 0.17 -28.93 27.81
C ALA A 438 -0.84 -29.10 28.95
N GLY A 439 -0.68 -28.33 30.02
CA GLY A 439 -1.69 -28.13 31.07
C GLY A 439 -2.62 -26.95 30.77
N VAL A 440 -2.11 -25.96 30.02
CA VAL A 440 -2.85 -24.80 29.53
C VAL A 440 -2.43 -24.53 28.09
N ILE A 441 -3.40 -24.20 27.23
CA ILE A 441 -3.21 -23.53 25.94
C ILE A 441 -3.91 -22.16 26.00
N TYR A 442 -3.26 -21.15 25.46
CA TYR A 442 -3.73 -19.78 25.35
C TYR A 442 -3.31 -19.23 23.98
N VAL A 443 -4.06 -18.28 23.43
CA VAL A 443 -3.80 -17.72 22.10
C VAL A 443 -3.90 -16.20 22.15
N ALA A 444 -2.89 -15.48 21.68
CA ALA A 444 -2.82 -14.03 21.68
C ALA A 444 -1.76 -13.47 20.71
N ASP A 445 -2.01 -12.31 20.12
CA ASP A 445 -1.02 -11.43 19.47
C ASP A 445 -0.06 -10.91 20.57
N VAL A 446 1.21 -11.37 20.58
CA VAL A 446 2.21 -10.98 21.60
C VAL A 446 3.61 -10.72 21.06
N SER A 447 3.92 -11.08 19.81
CA SER A 447 5.24 -10.95 19.21
C SER A 447 5.20 -10.84 17.69
N GLY A 448 6.06 -9.99 17.12
CA GLY A 448 6.09 -9.77 15.68
C GLY A 448 4.86 -9.01 15.19
N ASP A 449 4.36 -9.40 14.01
CA ASP A 449 3.17 -8.82 13.39
C ASP A 449 1.85 -9.34 13.96
N SER A 450 0.74 -8.67 13.61
CA SER A 450 -0.67 -8.91 14.00
C SER A 450 -1.27 -10.34 13.93
N ARG A 451 -0.48 -11.38 13.68
CA ARG A 451 -0.86 -12.79 13.89
C ARG A 451 -0.98 -13.11 15.39
N GLU A 452 -1.26 -14.36 15.72
CA GLU A 452 -1.41 -14.79 17.11
C GLU A 452 -0.55 -16.02 17.43
N GLU A 453 0.09 -15.98 18.60
CA GLU A 453 0.92 -17.05 19.12
C GLU A 453 0.07 -18.12 19.82
N VAL A 454 0.55 -19.37 19.74
CA VAL A 454 0.10 -20.44 20.64
C VAL A 454 1.00 -20.46 21.88
N ILE A 455 0.44 -20.05 23.02
CA ILE A 455 1.11 -19.99 24.32
C ILE A 455 0.73 -21.23 25.14
N VAL A 456 1.73 -21.97 25.63
CA VAL A 456 1.55 -23.28 26.28
C VAL A 456 2.27 -23.33 27.61
N TYR A 457 1.60 -23.80 28.67
CA TYR A 457 2.27 -24.25 29.89
C TYR A 457 2.55 -25.76 29.80
N ASP A 458 3.82 -26.15 29.68
CA ASP A 458 4.24 -27.56 29.68
C ASP A 458 4.57 -28.01 31.11
N VAL A 459 3.75 -28.92 31.63
CA VAL A 459 3.86 -29.37 33.03
C VAL A 459 5.07 -30.29 33.28
N ASN A 460 5.70 -30.82 32.22
CA ASN A 460 6.84 -31.73 32.35
C ASN A 460 8.18 -31.02 32.59
N ASP A 461 8.37 -29.82 32.02
CA ASP A 461 9.60 -29.02 32.20
C ASP A 461 9.39 -27.71 32.97
N GLY A 462 8.14 -27.36 33.30
CA GLY A 462 7.82 -26.22 34.15
C GLY A 462 8.05 -24.88 33.46
N LYS A 463 7.57 -24.77 32.21
CA LYS A 463 7.80 -23.60 31.36
C LYS A 463 6.54 -23.11 30.65
N ILE A 464 6.50 -21.80 30.44
CA ILE A 464 5.73 -21.23 29.34
C ILE A 464 6.54 -21.38 28.05
N LYS A 465 5.86 -21.74 26.96
CA LYS A 465 6.39 -21.92 25.61
C LYS A 465 5.49 -21.16 24.64
N VAL A 466 6.06 -20.26 23.86
CA VAL A 466 5.34 -19.36 22.97
C VAL A 466 5.75 -19.68 21.53
N TYR A 467 4.78 -20.11 20.72
CA TYR A 467 5.00 -20.58 19.35
C TYR A 467 4.28 -19.66 18.36
N TRP A 468 5.01 -19.11 17.40
CA TRP A 468 4.45 -18.33 16.29
C TRP A 468 4.64 -19.05 14.95
N ASN A 469 4.07 -18.49 13.88
CA ASN A 469 4.29 -18.96 12.52
C ASN A 469 5.55 -18.34 11.90
N GLU A 470 6.58 -19.15 11.63
CA GLU A 470 7.85 -18.71 11.02
C GLU A 470 7.74 -18.28 9.54
N GLU A 471 6.57 -18.46 8.89
CA GLU A 471 6.33 -17.92 7.55
C GLU A 471 6.29 -16.38 7.57
N VAL A 472 6.86 -15.75 6.54
CA VAL A 472 6.87 -14.29 6.39
C VAL A 472 5.45 -13.82 6.10
N ASN A 473 4.89 -12.95 6.95
CA ASN A 473 3.62 -12.31 6.66
C ASN A 473 3.78 -11.33 5.48
N LEU A 474 3.06 -11.58 4.39
CA LEU A 474 3.00 -10.73 3.19
C LEU A 474 1.59 -10.15 2.96
N ASN A 475 0.70 -10.31 3.94
CA ASN A 475 -0.63 -9.70 3.94
C ASN A 475 -0.53 -8.22 4.35
N GLN A 476 -1.68 -7.57 4.49
CA GLN A 476 -1.73 -6.18 4.96
C GLN A 476 -1.52 -6.06 6.47
N PRO A 477 -0.95 -4.94 6.94
CA PRO A 477 -0.99 -4.59 8.36
C PRO A 477 -2.44 -4.54 8.83
N LYS A 478 -2.78 -5.37 9.81
CA LYS A 478 -4.03 -5.23 10.57
C LYS A 478 -3.78 -4.24 11.71
N PRO A 479 -4.75 -3.39 12.09
CA PRO A 479 -4.66 -2.62 13.33
C PRO A 479 -4.48 -3.53 14.55
N ASN A 480 -3.88 -2.99 15.61
CA ASN A 480 -3.58 -3.72 16.83
C ASN A 480 -4.85 -4.36 17.42
N LYS A 481 -4.84 -5.68 17.63
CA LYS A 481 -5.99 -6.41 18.17
C LYS A 481 -6.34 -5.97 19.59
N TRP A 482 -5.35 -5.51 20.37
CA TRP A 482 -5.55 -5.01 21.72
C TRP A 482 -6.22 -3.63 21.82
N ASP A 483 -6.42 -2.95 20.69
CA ASP A 483 -7.20 -1.70 20.64
C ASP A 483 -8.73 -1.97 20.58
N ASP A 484 -9.17 -3.24 20.43
CA ASP A 484 -10.58 -3.64 20.50
C ASP A 484 -10.96 -4.24 21.87
N PRO A 485 -11.90 -3.63 22.62
CA PRO A 485 -12.46 -4.21 23.84
C PRO A 485 -12.91 -5.67 23.70
N LEU A 486 -13.51 -6.07 22.57
CA LEU A 486 -13.95 -7.46 22.38
C LEU A 486 -12.77 -8.44 22.41
N TYR A 487 -11.62 -8.06 21.82
CA TYR A 487 -10.40 -8.87 21.91
C TYR A 487 -9.92 -8.95 23.36
N VAL A 488 -9.76 -7.80 24.02
CA VAL A 488 -9.29 -7.68 25.41
C VAL A 488 -10.14 -8.54 26.35
N HIS A 489 -11.47 -8.43 26.27
CA HIS A 489 -12.41 -9.19 27.11
C HIS A 489 -12.35 -10.68 26.81
N LEU A 490 -12.28 -11.09 25.54
CA LEU A 490 -12.15 -12.50 25.16
C LEU A 490 -10.83 -13.12 25.64
N LYS A 491 -9.73 -12.37 25.58
CA LYS A 491 -8.41 -12.80 26.06
C LYS A 491 -8.29 -12.91 27.57
N GLN A 492 -9.24 -12.37 28.35
CA GLN A 492 -9.27 -12.49 29.80
C GLN A 492 -10.39 -13.41 30.32
N ASN A 493 -11.60 -13.33 29.76
CA ASN A 493 -12.81 -13.95 30.32
C ASN A 493 -13.13 -15.37 29.74
N TRP A 494 -12.20 -15.97 28.99
CA TRP A 494 -12.39 -17.24 28.29
C TRP A 494 -12.91 -18.42 29.14
N ASN A 495 -13.74 -19.29 28.58
CA ASN A 495 -14.28 -20.47 29.27
C ASN A 495 -13.51 -21.77 28.96
N TYR A 496 -13.72 -22.82 29.76
CA TYR A 496 -12.89 -24.03 29.74
C TYR A 496 -12.89 -24.79 28.40
N TYR A 497 -14.04 -24.87 27.72
CA TYR A 497 -14.18 -25.66 26.49
C TYR A 497 -13.90 -24.86 25.21
N SER A 498 -14.29 -23.58 25.21
CA SER A 498 -14.38 -22.73 24.03
C SER A 498 -14.14 -21.26 24.40
N PRO A 499 -12.87 -20.84 24.58
CA PRO A 499 -12.51 -19.44 24.43
C PRO A 499 -13.27 -18.79 23.26
N GLY A 500 -13.86 -17.61 23.49
CA GLY A 500 -14.66 -16.97 22.44
C GLY A 500 -13.80 -16.67 21.21
N GLY A 501 -14.34 -17.01 20.05
CA GLY A 501 -13.65 -16.82 18.78
C GLY A 501 -13.74 -15.38 18.35
N TYR A 502 -12.63 -14.65 18.41
CA TYR A 502 -12.55 -13.28 17.93
C TYR A 502 -12.73 -13.24 16.41
N THR A 503 -13.96 -13.02 15.95
CA THR A 503 -14.24 -12.58 14.58
C THR A 503 -14.60 -11.10 14.61
N TYR A 504 -13.69 -10.30 14.07
CA TYR A 504 -13.94 -8.88 13.83
C TYR A 504 -14.67 -8.71 12.49
N GLY A 505 -15.63 -7.79 12.41
CA GLY A 505 -16.26 -7.44 11.14
C GLY A 505 -15.22 -6.94 10.15
N ASP A 506 -14.97 -7.71 9.08
CA ASP A 506 -13.75 -7.67 8.26
C ASP A 506 -13.22 -6.24 8.01
N TYR A 507 -11.98 -5.98 8.45
CA TYR A 507 -11.22 -4.82 7.99
C TYR A 507 -11.09 -4.90 6.45
N PRO A 508 -11.38 -3.83 5.68
CA PRO A 508 -11.29 -3.85 4.23
C PRO A 508 -9.96 -4.37 3.69
N LEU A 509 -9.98 -5.57 3.10
CA LEU A 509 -8.80 -6.19 2.50
C LEU A 509 -8.61 -5.63 1.09
N ILE A 510 -7.76 -4.61 1.02
CA ILE A 510 -7.43 -3.88 -0.21
C ILE A 510 -6.66 -4.82 -1.15
N SER A 511 -7.05 -4.91 -2.42
CA SER A 511 -6.49 -5.85 -3.38
C SER A 511 -6.49 -5.28 -4.80
N ASN A 512 -5.88 -5.99 -5.74
CA ASN A 512 -5.81 -5.61 -7.17
C ASN A 512 -5.31 -4.17 -7.42
N ILE A 513 -4.44 -3.66 -6.53
CA ILE A 513 -3.94 -2.29 -6.59
C ILE A 513 -3.17 -2.08 -7.90
N ALA A 514 -3.51 -1.03 -8.63
CA ALA A 514 -2.85 -0.62 -9.85
C ALA A 514 -2.73 0.89 -9.95
N VAL A 515 -1.61 1.34 -10.53
CA VAL A 515 -1.34 2.72 -10.92
C VAL A 515 -1.57 2.80 -12.43
N THR A 516 -2.44 3.71 -12.89
CA THR A 516 -2.77 3.92 -14.31
C THR A 516 -2.76 5.39 -14.67
N ASP A 517 -2.78 5.68 -15.98
CA ASP A 517 -3.00 7.03 -16.51
C ASP A 517 -2.05 8.09 -15.92
N VAL A 518 -0.77 7.71 -15.80
CA VAL A 518 0.30 8.53 -15.19
C VAL A 518 0.78 9.60 -16.16
N THR A 519 0.60 10.85 -15.78
CA THR A 519 1.04 12.05 -16.48
C THR A 519 2.21 12.71 -15.73
N PRO A 520 2.70 13.88 -16.15
CA PRO A 520 3.67 14.65 -15.36
C PRO A 520 3.10 15.29 -14.08
N SER A 521 1.77 15.44 -13.94
CA SER A 521 1.15 16.05 -12.75
C SER A 521 0.00 15.25 -12.10
N SER A 522 -0.37 14.09 -12.64
CA SER A 522 -1.44 13.24 -12.13
C SER A 522 -1.18 11.75 -12.30
N ALA A 523 -1.89 10.94 -11.52
CA ALA A 523 -1.95 9.49 -11.67
C ALA A 523 -3.29 8.97 -11.12
N THR A 524 -3.86 7.95 -11.75
CA THR A 524 -5.05 7.26 -11.23
C THR A 524 -4.64 6.01 -10.45
N ILE A 525 -5.16 5.87 -9.24
CA ILE A 525 -4.93 4.71 -8.36
C ILE A 525 -6.25 3.94 -8.25
N THR A 526 -6.24 2.67 -8.63
CA THR A 526 -7.42 1.78 -8.54
C THR A 526 -7.14 0.59 -7.65
N TRP A 527 -8.14 0.15 -6.88
CA TRP A 527 -8.08 -1.07 -6.05
C TRP A 527 -9.48 -1.68 -5.87
N ASP A 528 -9.54 -2.92 -5.40
CA ASP A 528 -10.77 -3.57 -4.94
C ASP A 528 -10.70 -3.81 -3.42
N THR A 529 -11.85 -3.88 -2.75
CA THR A 529 -11.98 -4.38 -1.36
C THR A 529 -12.94 -5.56 -1.31
N ASP A 530 -12.82 -6.41 -0.30
CA ASP A 530 -13.69 -7.58 -0.10
C ASP A 530 -15.04 -7.25 0.57
N VAL A 531 -15.12 -6.13 1.30
CA VAL A 531 -16.33 -5.56 1.89
C VAL A 531 -16.61 -4.13 1.41
N LEU A 532 -17.87 -3.68 1.51
CA LEU A 532 -18.30 -2.35 1.08
C LEU A 532 -17.61 -1.24 1.90
N SER A 533 -16.77 -0.45 1.24
CA SER A 533 -15.82 0.46 1.87
C SER A 533 -15.72 1.82 1.20
N ASP A 534 -15.27 2.83 1.95
CA ASP A 534 -14.95 4.17 1.43
C ASP A 534 -13.62 4.21 0.65
N SER A 535 -13.33 5.36 0.05
CA SER A 535 -12.10 5.58 -0.75
C SER A 535 -11.30 6.80 -0.26
N GLN A 536 -10.04 6.58 0.12
CA GLN A 536 -9.08 7.65 0.49
C GLN A 536 -7.63 7.20 0.25
N ILE A 537 -6.71 8.13 -0.05
CA ILE A 537 -5.27 7.87 -0.20
C ILE A 537 -4.43 8.91 0.58
N GLU A 538 -3.39 8.43 1.25
CA GLU A 538 -2.21 9.22 1.70
C GLU A 538 -1.09 9.09 0.67
N TYR A 539 -0.37 10.17 0.36
CA TYR A 539 0.72 10.14 -0.63
C TYR A 539 1.77 11.24 -0.39
N GLY A 540 2.98 11.07 -0.95
CA GLY A 540 4.04 12.07 -0.95
C GLY A 540 5.39 11.58 -1.49
N GLU A 541 6.39 12.47 -1.50
CA GLU A 541 7.76 12.19 -1.99
C GLU A 541 8.58 11.28 -1.03
N THR A 542 7.98 10.85 0.08
CA THR A 542 8.55 10.02 1.16
C THR A 542 7.44 9.22 1.85
N ASP A 543 7.82 8.19 2.60
CA ASP A 543 6.98 7.37 3.49
C ASP A 543 6.26 8.16 4.63
N ASP A 544 6.76 9.34 5.00
CA ASP A 544 6.02 10.34 5.82
C ASP A 544 4.72 10.86 5.14
N TYR A 545 4.53 10.59 3.85
CA TYR A 545 3.46 11.08 2.94
C TYR A 545 3.28 12.62 2.96
N GLY A 546 2.52 13.14 3.92
CA GLY A 546 2.26 14.58 4.09
C GLY A 546 1.09 15.14 3.28
N PHE A 547 0.52 14.40 2.32
CA PHE A 547 -0.72 14.74 1.63
C PHE A 547 -1.79 13.65 1.78
N GLU A 548 -3.06 14.06 1.80
CA GLU A 548 -4.23 13.19 1.79
C GLU A 548 -5.23 13.64 0.71
N THR A 549 -5.94 12.69 0.11
CA THR A 549 -7.12 13.00 -0.72
C THR A 549 -8.34 13.30 0.15
N GLU A 550 -9.35 13.96 -0.43
CA GLU A 550 -10.69 13.97 0.17
C GLU A 550 -11.22 12.52 0.28
N ARG A 551 -12.00 12.24 1.33
CA ARG A 551 -12.63 10.94 1.61
C ARG A 551 -13.92 10.83 0.78
N ASP A 552 -13.99 9.89 -0.16
CA ASP A 552 -15.27 9.53 -0.79
C ASP A 552 -15.99 8.49 0.08
N GLU A 553 -17.00 8.94 0.84
CA GLU A 553 -17.87 8.12 1.69
C GLU A 553 -18.80 7.16 0.89
N THR A 554 -18.71 7.14 -0.45
CA THR A 554 -19.49 6.23 -1.30
C THR A 554 -19.01 4.79 -1.18
N LEU A 555 -19.67 4.01 -0.32
CA LEU A 555 -19.30 2.61 -0.06
C LEU A 555 -19.40 1.74 -1.32
N THR A 556 -18.26 1.18 -1.75
CA THR A 556 -18.06 0.35 -2.94
C THR A 556 -17.13 -0.83 -2.62
N THR A 557 -16.95 -1.77 -3.55
CA THR A 557 -15.93 -2.83 -3.46
C THR A 557 -14.86 -2.71 -4.55
N SER A 558 -14.91 -1.65 -5.34
CA SER A 558 -14.01 -1.35 -6.45
C SER A 558 -13.91 0.16 -6.58
N HIS A 559 -12.68 0.66 -6.56
CA HIS A 559 -12.33 2.03 -6.20
C HIS A 559 -11.43 2.66 -7.27
N SER A 560 -11.51 3.98 -7.41
CA SER A 560 -10.63 4.76 -8.27
C SER A 560 -10.49 6.17 -7.70
N VAL A 561 -9.26 6.62 -7.51
CA VAL A 561 -8.92 7.95 -6.98
C VAL A 561 -7.81 8.55 -7.85
N GLU A 562 -8.02 9.78 -8.32
CA GLU A 562 -7.05 10.54 -9.11
C GLU A 562 -6.21 11.43 -8.18
N LEU A 563 -4.90 11.20 -8.16
CA LEU A 563 -3.92 12.11 -7.55
C LEU A 563 -3.59 13.21 -8.57
N THR A 564 -3.54 14.47 -8.13
CA THR A 564 -3.32 15.63 -9.02
C THR A 564 -2.44 16.69 -8.37
N GLY A 565 -1.72 17.46 -9.18
CA GLY A 565 -0.76 18.46 -8.70
C GLY A 565 0.60 17.88 -8.27
N LEU A 566 0.95 16.70 -8.79
CA LEU A 566 2.23 16.03 -8.57
C LEU A 566 3.37 16.76 -9.30
N THR A 567 4.59 16.59 -8.81
CA THR A 567 5.83 17.00 -9.48
C THR A 567 6.19 16.00 -10.59
N ALA A 568 6.68 16.46 -11.74
CA ALA A 568 7.15 15.60 -12.83
C ALA A 568 8.50 14.91 -12.51
N ASP A 569 8.81 13.77 -13.16
CA ASP A 569 10.02 12.96 -12.90
C ASP A 569 10.29 12.70 -11.39
N THR A 570 9.23 12.34 -10.65
CA THR A 570 9.27 12.23 -9.19
C THR A 570 8.66 10.92 -8.72
N GLU A 571 9.38 10.20 -7.87
CA GLU A 571 8.92 8.98 -7.19
C GLU A 571 8.02 9.36 -6.00
N TYR A 572 6.85 8.73 -5.89
CA TYR A 572 5.87 8.96 -4.84
C TYR A 572 5.56 7.67 -4.09
N HIS A 573 5.64 7.76 -2.76
CA HIS A 573 5.07 6.79 -1.82
C HIS A 573 3.57 7.04 -1.68
N PHE A 574 2.77 5.99 -1.55
CA PHE A 574 1.34 6.13 -1.20
C PHE A 574 0.78 4.94 -0.41
N ARG A 575 -0.24 5.24 0.41
CA ARG A 575 -1.00 4.28 1.22
C ARG A 575 -2.50 4.48 1.03
N ILE A 576 -3.20 3.39 0.76
CA ILE A 576 -4.65 3.36 0.59
C ILE A 576 -5.33 3.22 1.96
N LYS A 577 -6.41 3.97 2.15
CA LYS A 577 -7.28 3.98 3.33
C LYS A 577 -8.70 3.66 2.89
N SER A 578 -9.26 2.57 3.40
CA SER A 578 -10.65 2.16 3.15
C SER A 578 -11.33 1.75 4.45
N ARG A 579 -12.50 2.31 4.75
CA ARG A 579 -13.30 2.00 5.95
C ARG A 579 -14.62 1.34 5.58
N ASN A 580 -14.98 0.27 6.28
CA ASN A 580 -16.24 -0.46 6.07
C ASN A 580 -17.46 0.27 6.69
N THR A 581 -18.64 -0.36 6.61
CA THR A 581 -19.91 0.14 7.21
C THR A 581 -19.87 0.38 8.72
N TYR A 582 -18.87 -0.15 9.42
CA TYR A 582 -18.66 -0.02 10.87
C TYR A 582 -17.48 0.95 11.18
N ASP A 583 -17.07 1.78 10.21
CA ASP A 583 -15.94 2.72 10.21
C ASP A 583 -14.56 2.09 10.49
N LYS A 584 -14.44 0.76 10.38
CA LYS A 584 -13.19 0.02 10.62
C LYS A 584 -12.22 0.22 9.45
N LEU A 585 -11.03 0.76 9.75
CA LEU A 585 -10.03 1.15 8.74
C LEU A 585 -9.10 0.00 8.33
N GLY A 586 -9.20 -0.43 7.08
CA GLY A 586 -8.18 -1.21 6.39
C GLY A 586 -7.15 -0.29 5.74
N LEU A 587 -5.88 -0.71 5.80
CA LEU A 587 -4.73 0.01 5.25
C LEU A 587 -3.99 -0.88 4.26
N SER A 588 -3.49 -0.29 3.17
CA SER A 588 -2.40 -0.93 2.43
C SER A 588 -1.08 -0.81 3.21
N ARG A 589 -0.11 -1.65 2.85
CA ARG A 589 1.31 -1.30 3.04
C ARG A 589 1.66 -0.06 2.21
N ASP A 590 2.83 0.52 2.47
CA ASP A 590 3.44 1.52 1.56
C ASP A 590 3.68 0.92 0.15
N ILE A 591 3.60 1.79 -0.85
CA ILE A 591 3.68 1.48 -2.28
C ILE A 591 4.48 2.58 -2.97
N THR A 592 5.63 2.21 -3.54
CA THR A 592 6.53 3.11 -4.29
C THR A 592 6.44 2.90 -5.80
N ASP A 593 5.46 2.12 -6.29
CA ASP A 593 5.28 1.80 -7.71
C ASP A 593 4.67 2.98 -8.53
N LEU A 594 4.78 4.21 -8.02
CA LEU A 594 4.37 5.45 -8.69
C LEU A 594 5.60 6.35 -8.92
N THR A 595 5.96 6.54 -10.18
CA THR A 595 6.86 7.61 -10.63
C THR A 595 6.12 8.39 -11.70
N THR A 596 6.02 9.71 -11.56
CA THR A 596 5.40 10.58 -12.57
C THR A 596 6.21 10.62 -13.86
N SER A 597 5.55 10.91 -14.98
CA SER A 597 6.23 11.04 -16.28
C SER A 597 7.12 12.29 -16.32
N GLU A 598 8.22 12.23 -17.08
CA GLU A 598 8.91 13.45 -17.54
C GLU A 598 7.94 14.31 -18.40
N LEU A 599 8.05 15.64 -18.31
CA LEU A 599 7.34 16.56 -19.21
C LEU A 599 8.29 16.97 -20.34
N ASP A 600 7.97 16.57 -21.57
CA ASP A 600 8.82 16.75 -22.75
C ASP A 600 9.11 18.24 -23.07
N PRO A 601 10.34 18.58 -23.53
CA PRO A 601 10.63 19.89 -24.10
C PRO A 601 9.96 20.07 -25.48
N PRO A 602 9.56 21.30 -25.87
CA PRO A 602 9.00 21.59 -27.19
C PRO A 602 10.10 21.70 -28.27
N ASP A 603 9.88 21.12 -29.44
CA ASP A 603 10.76 21.27 -30.61
C ASP A 603 10.41 22.56 -31.40
N ILE A 604 11.35 23.52 -31.46
CA ILE A 604 11.19 24.75 -32.26
C ILE A 604 11.38 24.43 -33.74
N ASN A 605 10.30 24.51 -34.51
CA ASN A 605 10.24 24.17 -35.93
C ASN A 605 10.42 25.37 -36.87
N SER A 606 10.16 26.60 -36.42
CA SER A 606 10.46 27.79 -37.21
C SER A 606 10.82 29.02 -36.37
N ILE A 607 11.57 29.93 -37.00
CA ILE A 607 11.83 31.28 -36.54
C ILE A 607 11.69 32.23 -37.75
N ILE A 608 10.86 33.26 -37.63
CA ILE A 608 10.52 34.16 -38.72
C ILE A 608 10.70 35.60 -38.23
N ILE A 609 11.57 36.36 -38.90
CA ILE A 609 11.67 37.80 -38.70
C ILE A 609 10.52 38.44 -39.49
N GLU A 610 9.54 39.03 -38.80
CA GLU A 610 8.37 39.64 -39.45
C GLU A 610 8.69 41.02 -40.03
N ASP A 611 9.44 41.86 -39.29
CA ASP A 611 9.89 43.18 -39.73
C ASP A 611 11.25 43.59 -39.12
N SER A 612 11.44 44.87 -38.79
CA SER A 612 12.68 45.37 -38.19
C SER A 612 12.78 45.15 -36.68
N ASP A 613 11.69 44.74 -36.02
CA ASP A 613 11.56 44.72 -34.57
C ASP A 613 10.78 43.49 -34.04
N HIS A 614 10.05 42.77 -34.91
CA HIS A 614 9.20 41.63 -34.54
C HIS A 614 9.75 40.28 -35.04
N LEU A 615 9.61 39.24 -34.21
CA LEU A 615 10.13 37.88 -34.43
C LEU A 615 9.09 36.84 -33.98
N GLU A 616 8.60 36.02 -34.90
CA GLU A 616 7.71 34.88 -34.61
C GLU A 616 8.52 33.59 -34.42
N LEU A 617 8.22 32.85 -33.35
CA LEU A 617 8.65 31.48 -33.11
C LEU A 617 7.46 30.53 -33.33
N THR A 618 7.72 29.35 -33.90
CA THR A 618 6.73 28.25 -33.99
C THR A 618 7.34 26.94 -33.50
N TRP A 619 6.60 26.18 -32.69
CA TRP A 619 7.00 24.86 -32.17
C TRP A 619 5.84 23.86 -32.24
N ASP A 620 6.14 22.56 -32.20
CA ASP A 620 5.10 21.53 -32.13
C ASP A 620 4.42 21.49 -30.75
N ALA A 621 3.13 21.15 -30.73
CA ALA A 621 2.39 20.97 -29.49
C ALA A 621 2.84 19.69 -28.76
N VAL A 622 3.35 19.86 -27.54
CA VAL A 622 3.81 18.79 -26.65
C VAL A 622 2.61 18.08 -26.00
N SER A 623 2.72 16.77 -25.78
CA SER A 623 1.70 16.00 -25.05
C SER A 623 1.59 16.48 -23.61
N ASP A 624 0.37 16.49 -23.06
CA ASP A 624 0.09 16.82 -21.64
C ASP A 624 0.46 18.26 -21.21
N ALA A 625 1.08 19.05 -22.09
CA ALA A 625 1.40 20.46 -21.87
C ALA A 625 0.15 21.35 -21.91
N THR A 626 -0.14 22.00 -20.78
CA THR A 626 -1.21 22.99 -20.61
C THR A 626 -0.84 24.39 -21.16
N GLY A 627 0.44 24.65 -21.38
CA GLY A 627 0.94 25.88 -22.00
C GLY A 627 2.47 25.92 -22.10
N TYR A 628 3.03 27.08 -22.46
CA TYR A 628 4.48 27.26 -22.71
C TYR A 628 5.02 28.57 -22.13
N ASN A 629 6.32 28.59 -21.78
CA ASN A 629 7.10 29.81 -21.53
C ASN A 629 8.13 30.01 -22.65
N VAL A 630 8.43 31.26 -22.99
CA VAL A 630 9.54 31.63 -23.88
C VAL A 630 10.57 32.45 -23.11
N TYR A 631 11.84 32.13 -23.33
CA TYR A 631 12.97 32.84 -22.74
C TYR A 631 13.88 33.43 -23.81
N ARG A 632 14.52 34.56 -23.49
CA ARG A 632 15.43 35.32 -24.37
C ARG A 632 16.61 35.88 -23.56
N ASP A 633 17.82 35.63 -24.01
CA ASP A 633 19.06 36.20 -23.44
C ASP A 633 20.02 36.64 -24.56
N THR A 634 21.06 37.39 -24.21
CA THR A 634 22.16 37.76 -25.14
C THR A 634 23.37 36.81 -25.01
N THR A 635 23.32 35.89 -24.04
CA THR A 635 24.32 34.86 -23.81
C THR A 635 23.88 33.56 -24.49
N ALA A 636 24.64 33.07 -25.48
CA ALA A 636 24.27 31.87 -26.24
C ALA A 636 23.87 30.67 -25.36
N TYR A 637 24.64 30.36 -24.32
CA TYR A 637 24.35 29.24 -23.40
C TYR A 637 23.86 29.77 -22.05
N PHE A 638 22.74 30.48 -22.05
CA PHE A 638 22.09 30.95 -20.84
C PHE A 638 21.29 29.83 -20.14
N THR A 639 20.97 30.04 -18.86
CA THR A 639 20.03 29.19 -18.12
C THR A 639 18.73 29.98 -17.91
N PRO A 640 17.57 29.43 -18.30
CA PRO A 640 16.27 30.06 -18.02
C PRO A 640 16.05 30.29 -16.53
N ASP A 641 15.63 31.49 -16.14
CA ASP A 641 15.19 31.73 -14.77
C ASP A 641 13.71 31.35 -14.62
N LYS A 642 13.48 30.05 -14.38
CA LYS A 642 12.15 29.46 -14.11
C LYS A 642 11.41 30.11 -12.92
N THR A 643 12.11 30.91 -12.09
CA THR A 643 11.50 31.62 -10.94
C THR A 643 10.96 33.02 -11.28
N GLY A 644 11.02 33.43 -12.54
CA GLY A 644 10.49 34.72 -13.03
C GLY A 644 11.55 35.82 -13.16
N GLY A 645 12.77 35.44 -13.54
CA GLY A 645 13.87 36.38 -13.76
C GLY A 645 13.77 37.15 -15.08
N THR A 646 14.79 37.98 -15.35
CA THR A 646 14.79 38.96 -16.46
C THR A 646 14.88 38.38 -17.86
N ASN A 647 15.06 37.07 -18.00
CA ASN A 647 15.14 36.39 -19.31
C ASN A 647 13.88 35.60 -19.68
N ARG A 648 12.85 35.49 -18.82
CA ARG A 648 11.52 34.97 -19.24
C ARG A 648 10.75 36.11 -19.91
N VAL A 649 10.48 36.00 -21.20
CA VAL A 649 9.80 37.05 -22.00
C VAL A 649 8.32 36.79 -22.21
N ALA A 650 7.89 35.52 -22.20
CA ALA A 650 6.48 35.15 -22.22
C ALA A 650 6.19 33.91 -21.37
N THR A 651 4.92 33.76 -20.99
CA THR A 651 4.43 32.72 -20.08
C THR A 651 2.96 32.42 -20.31
N GLY A 652 2.54 31.17 -20.12
CA GLY A 652 1.14 30.75 -20.26
C GLY A 652 0.62 30.84 -21.70
N ILE A 653 1.51 30.66 -22.69
CA ILE A 653 1.13 30.61 -24.11
C ILE A 653 0.33 29.32 -24.34
N THR A 654 -0.79 29.40 -25.04
CA THR A 654 -1.66 28.27 -25.39
C THR A 654 -1.84 28.17 -26.90
N ASP A 655 -2.36 27.03 -27.37
CA ASP A 655 -2.73 26.82 -28.78
C ASP A 655 -3.64 27.92 -29.37
N GLY A 656 -3.50 28.17 -30.67
CA GLY A 656 -3.81 29.43 -31.36
C GLY A 656 -4.76 29.33 -32.57
N ASP A 657 -5.91 28.66 -32.40
CA ASP A 657 -6.97 28.40 -33.41
C ASP A 657 -6.63 27.26 -34.40
N PRO A 658 -7.51 26.26 -34.59
CA PRO A 658 -7.14 25.00 -35.24
C PRO A 658 -7.06 25.11 -36.77
N GLY A 659 -5.87 25.41 -37.29
CA GLY A 659 -5.61 25.48 -38.74
C GLY A 659 -4.14 25.47 -39.18
N THR A 660 -3.18 25.49 -38.26
CA THR A 660 -1.73 25.56 -38.50
C THR A 660 -1.00 24.39 -37.86
N ASP A 661 0.09 23.94 -38.48
CA ASP A 661 0.97 22.91 -37.94
C ASP A 661 1.96 23.54 -36.93
N GLY A 662 1.47 23.86 -35.72
CA GLY A 662 2.30 24.33 -34.59
C GLY A 662 1.69 25.44 -33.73
N VAL A 663 2.21 25.57 -32.51
CA VAL A 663 1.96 26.68 -31.56
C VAL A 663 2.89 27.85 -31.91
N GLN A 664 2.37 29.09 -31.92
CA GLN A 664 3.11 30.27 -32.35
C GLN A 664 3.20 31.35 -31.25
N TRP A 665 4.30 32.11 -31.24
CA TRP A 665 4.46 33.31 -30.40
C TRP A 665 5.36 34.36 -31.05
N THR A 666 4.93 35.62 -31.04
CA THR A 666 5.70 36.76 -31.54
C THR A 666 6.34 37.56 -30.41
N ASP A 667 7.65 37.75 -30.47
CA ASP A 667 8.35 38.78 -29.70
C ASP A 667 7.98 40.17 -30.23
N THR A 668 7.57 41.05 -29.33
CA THR A 668 7.01 42.38 -29.62
C THR A 668 7.72 43.50 -28.84
N ASP A 669 8.89 43.20 -28.28
CA ASP A 669 9.77 44.21 -27.67
C ASP A 669 10.58 44.94 -28.76
N ASP A 670 10.53 46.29 -28.75
CA ASP A 670 11.29 47.27 -29.59
C ASP A 670 12.84 47.06 -29.67
N VAL A 671 13.40 45.97 -29.14
CA VAL A 671 14.85 45.74 -28.93
C VAL A 671 15.44 44.61 -29.77
N VAL A 672 14.63 43.67 -30.27
CA VAL A 672 15.11 42.51 -31.06
C VAL A 672 15.83 42.94 -32.36
N GLY A 673 15.47 44.11 -32.87
CA GLY A 673 16.01 44.70 -34.11
C GLY A 673 17.42 45.32 -34.05
N ASP A 674 18.17 45.19 -32.96
CA ASP A 674 19.51 45.76 -32.84
C ASP A 674 20.59 44.87 -33.49
N PRO A 675 21.20 45.25 -34.62
CA PRO A 675 22.24 44.44 -35.27
C PRO A 675 23.57 44.41 -34.51
N GLU A 676 23.74 45.17 -33.42
CA GLU A 676 24.88 45.04 -32.50
C GLU A 676 24.61 44.03 -31.35
N THR A 677 23.39 43.48 -31.22
CA THR A 677 22.98 42.59 -30.11
C THR A 677 22.38 41.27 -30.59
N HIS A 678 23.09 40.15 -30.35
CA HIS A 678 22.60 38.81 -30.67
C HIS A 678 21.61 38.32 -29.60
N TYR A 679 20.42 37.86 -29.99
CA TYR A 679 19.38 37.35 -29.09
C TYR A 679 19.10 35.87 -29.32
N PHE A 680 19.28 35.06 -28.27
CA PHE A 680 19.06 33.62 -28.26
C PHE A 680 17.77 33.28 -27.53
N TYR A 681 17.00 32.33 -28.07
CA TYR A 681 15.71 31.92 -27.55
C TYR A 681 15.68 30.42 -27.22
N VAL A 682 14.92 30.07 -26.18
CA VAL A 682 14.46 28.71 -25.87
C VAL A 682 13.02 28.75 -25.36
N VAL A 683 12.31 27.64 -25.54
CA VAL A 683 10.93 27.45 -25.10
C VAL A 683 10.88 26.26 -24.12
N THR A 684 9.96 26.30 -23.17
CA THR A 684 9.62 25.18 -22.27
C THR A 684 8.12 24.95 -22.29
N SER A 685 7.71 23.70 -22.09
CA SER A 685 6.31 23.32 -21.86
C SER A 685 5.97 23.36 -20.37
N ILE A 686 4.68 23.47 -20.04
CA ILE A 686 4.16 23.66 -18.69
C ILE A 686 2.97 22.73 -18.45
N ASP A 687 2.96 21.99 -17.35
CA ASP A 687 1.77 21.30 -16.84
C ASP A 687 1.56 21.64 -15.36
N GLY A 688 0.52 22.43 -15.07
CA GLY A 688 0.22 22.93 -13.73
C GLY A 688 1.36 23.79 -13.15
N THR A 689 2.17 23.20 -12.27
CA THR A 689 3.39 23.80 -11.70
C THR A 689 4.69 23.24 -12.29
N ASN A 690 4.61 22.16 -13.07
CA ASN A 690 5.75 21.54 -13.74
C ASN A 690 6.16 22.37 -14.96
N GLU A 691 7.46 22.44 -15.22
CA GLU A 691 8.02 23.12 -16.40
C GLU A 691 9.17 22.29 -16.94
N SER A 692 9.08 21.87 -18.21
CA SER A 692 10.03 20.98 -18.89
C SER A 692 11.46 21.53 -18.91
N ASP A 693 12.41 20.68 -19.29
CA ASP A 693 13.69 21.17 -19.79
C ASP A 693 13.52 21.99 -21.08
N VAL A 694 14.60 22.63 -21.53
CA VAL A 694 14.57 23.55 -22.67
C VAL A 694 14.46 22.82 -24.01
N SER A 695 13.77 23.47 -24.94
CA SER A 695 13.89 23.23 -26.38
C SER A 695 15.35 23.27 -26.85
N ASP A 696 15.59 22.76 -28.06
CA ASP A 696 16.75 23.19 -28.84
C ASP A 696 16.75 24.74 -29.00
N ARG A 697 17.94 25.34 -29.06
CA ARG A 697 18.12 26.80 -29.01
C ARG A 697 18.24 27.42 -30.39
N VAL A 698 17.46 28.48 -30.62
CA VAL A 698 17.47 29.30 -31.86
C VAL A 698 17.95 30.73 -31.60
N GLY A 699 18.23 31.49 -32.67
CA GLY A 699 18.54 32.92 -32.63
C GLY A 699 20.03 33.28 -32.67
N GLU A 700 20.59 33.40 -33.87
CA GLU A 700 21.88 34.06 -34.13
C GLU A 700 21.76 34.87 -35.43
N PHE A 701 21.62 36.21 -35.30
CA PHE A 701 21.25 37.09 -36.42
C PHE A 701 22.47 37.66 -37.15
N ASP A 702 23.19 36.76 -37.82
CA ASP A 702 24.56 36.99 -38.29
C ASP A 702 24.63 37.81 -39.60
N PHE A 703 24.52 39.14 -39.52
CA PHE A 703 24.85 40.05 -40.65
C PHE A 703 25.58 41.36 -40.28
N GLU A 704 26.82 41.26 -39.77
CA GLU A 704 27.76 42.40 -39.78
C GLU A 704 28.46 42.56 -41.16
N LEU A 705 28.21 43.67 -41.85
CA LEU A 705 28.74 43.91 -43.21
C LEU A 705 30.17 44.51 -43.19
N ILE A 706 31.16 43.72 -42.75
CA ILE A 706 32.56 44.14 -42.59
C ILE A 706 33.27 44.41 -43.94
N SER A 707 33.05 45.60 -44.52
CA SER A 707 33.85 46.11 -45.63
C SER A 707 35.15 46.75 -45.16
N ASN A 708 36.29 46.15 -45.55
CA ASN A 708 37.63 46.73 -45.34
C ASN A 708 38.13 47.58 -46.53
N ASP A 709 37.27 47.91 -47.51
CA ASP A 709 37.60 48.87 -48.59
C ASP A 709 36.73 50.14 -48.50
N THR A 710 37.31 51.26 -48.91
CA THR A 710 36.72 52.60 -48.98
C THR A 710 35.75 52.78 -50.16
N ARG A 711 35.02 51.71 -50.52
CA ARG A 711 34.02 51.65 -51.59
C ARG A 711 32.72 51.05 -51.04
N THR A 712 31.70 51.88 -50.96
CA THR A 712 30.40 51.60 -50.32
C THR A 712 29.40 50.85 -51.22
N ASP A 713 29.82 50.41 -52.40
CA ASP A 713 28.91 50.27 -53.56
C ASP A 713 28.75 48.81 -54.03
N TYR A 714 28.65 47.86 -53.08
CA TYR A 714 28.41 46.43 -53.36
C TYR A 714 27.24 45.88 -52.53
N SER A 715 26.02 45.99 -53.06
CA SER A 715 24.83 45.32 -52.53
C SER A 715 24.69 43.89 -53.10
N MET A 716 24.23 42.95 -52.28
CA MET A 716 23.78 41.64 -52.77
C MET A 716 22.48 41.81 -53.57
N MET A 717 22.33 41.06 -54.66
CA MET A 717 21.16 41.14 -55.55
C MET A 717 20.19 39.98 -55.26
N ASN A 718 19.27 40.21 -54.34
CA ASN A 718 18.24 39.22 -53.99
C ASN A 718 17.31 38.94 -55.18
N LEU A 719 17.13 37.66 -55.51
CA LEU A 719 16.21 37.17 -56.54
C LEU A 719 14.96 36.60 -55.87
N PHE A 720 13.91 37.43 -55.76
CA PHE A 720 12.65 37.04 -55.14
C PHE A 720 11.98 35.86 -55.87
N LEU A 721 11.81 34.75 -55.18
CA LEU A 721 10.80 33.74 -55.49
C LEU A 721 9.54 34.06 -54.68
N ASN A 722 8.39 34.12 -55.34
CA ASN A 722 7.10 34.29 -54.68
C ASN A 722 6.29 33.01 -54.92
N ASN A 723 5.90 32.31 -53.85
CA ASN A 723 5.59 30.88 -53.82
C ASN A 723 4.23 30.49 -54.43
N SER A 724 3.76 31.18 -55.48
CA SER A 724 2.40 31.05 -56.01
C SER A 724 2.25 31.24 -57.53
N MET A 725 3.26 30.94 -58.35
CA MET A 725 3.13 30.88 -59.82
C MET A 725 3.58 29.53 -60.43
N THR A 726 2.64 28.82 -61.06
CA THR A 726 2.85 27.51 -61.71
C THR A 726 3.03 27.57 -63.24
N GLU A 727 2.93 28.75 -63.86
CA GLU A 727 3.31 28.98 -65.25
C GLU A 727 4.20 30.22 -65.37
N ALA A 728 5.14 30.20 -66.34
CA ALA A 728 6.16 31.23 -66.50
C ALA A 728 5.56 32.58 -66.97
N LYS A 729 5.24 33.45 -66.01
CA LYS A 729 4.79 34.82 -66.24
C LYS A 729 5.96 35.79 -65.98
N GLU A 730 6.22 36.65 -66.95
CA GLU A 730 7.33 37.61 -66.96
C GLU A 730 7.32 38.54 -65.73
N ILE A 731 8.43 38.57 -64.98
CA ILE A 731 8.57 39.33 -63.73
C ILE A 731 9.52 40.51 -63.93
N GLY A 732 8.97 41.73 -63.90
CA GLY A 732 9.71 42.97 -63.60
C GLY A 732 10.36 43.70 -64.78
N GLU A 733 9.66 44.67 -65.35
CA GLU A 733 10.32 45.79 -66.03
C GLU A 733 10.91 46.76 -64.98
N SER A 734 12.23 47.02 -65.08
CA SER A 734 12.96 48.11 -64.41
C SER A 734 12.77 48.33 -62.90
N ILE A 735 13.70 47.80 -62.10
CA ILE A 735 14.31 48.58 -61.01
C ILE A 735 15.25 49.59 -61.70
N SER A 736 15.13 50.89 -61.44
CA SER A 736 15.60 51.92 -62.40
C SER A 736 17.09 52.32 -62.39
N THR A 737 17.55 53.39 -61.73
CA THR A 737 17.81 53.43 -60.27
C THR A 737 18.32 52.08 -59.75
N ASP A 738 19.64 51.91 -59.85
CA ASP A 738 20.50 51.18 -58.88
C ASP A 738 20.44 49.65 -58.64
N GLY A 739 19.83 48.72 -59.41
CA GLY A 739 18.99 48.77 -60.62
C GLY A 739 19.67 48.35 -61.93
N SER A 740 20.91 48.78 -62.19
CA SER A 740 21.40 48.88 -63.58
C SER A 740 21.96 47.58 -64.20
N THR A 741 21.03 46.76 -64.72
CA THR A 741 21.22 45.71 -65.75
C THR A 741 22.21 44.57 -65.48
N CYS A 742 21.67 43.38 -65.19
CA CYS A 742 22.32 42.11 -65.52
C CYS A 742 22.08 41.77 -66.99
N ASP A 743 23.13 41.70 -67.80
CA ASP A 743 23.03 41.33 -69.22
C ASP A 743 22.67 39.84 -69.42
N ARG A 744 23.20 38.94 -68.57
CA ARG A 744 23.12 37.47 -68.70
C ARG A 744 23.28 36.77 -67.36
N VAL A 745 22.32 35.90 -67.03
CA VAL A 745 22.43 34.88 -65.97
C VAL A 745 22.93 33.56 -66.57
N TYR A 746 23.75 32.83 -65.82
CA TYR A 746 24.30 31.54 -66.24
C TYR A 746 24.07 30.45 -65.18
N LYS A 747 23.47 29.31 -65.58
CA LYS A 747 23.40 28.07 -64.78
C LYS A 747 24.49 27.09 -65.22
N TRP A 748 25.11 26.38 -64.26
CA TRP A 748 26.08 25.32 -64.52
C TRP A 748 25.39 23.98 -64.69
N PHE A 749 25.71 23.25 -65.76
CA PHE A 749 25.20 21.91 -66.00
C PHE A 749 26.32 20.89 -65.84
N SER A 750 26.41 20.28 -64.65
CA SER A 750 27.40 19.25 -64.29
C SER A 750 27.48 18.10 -65.31
N SER A 751 26.34 17.68 -65.84
CA SER A 751 26.19 16.65 -66.87
C SER A 751 26.80 16.98 -68.23
N THR A 752 27.10 18.25 -68.52
CA THR A 752 27.74 18.71 -69.78
C THR A 752 29.01 19.54 -69.57
N GLN A 753 29.34 19.86 -68.31
CA GLN A 753 30.43 20.74 -67.89
C GLN A 753 30.46 22.08 -68.63
N ARG A 754 29.29 22.72 -68.76
CA ARG A 754 29.11 24.01 -69.45
C ARG A 754 28.15 24.93 -68.73
N TRP A 755 28.37 26.23 -68.95
CA TRP A 755 27.47 27.33 -68.59
C TRP A 755 26.51 27.62 -69.74
N ILE A 756 25.23 27.80 -69.45
CA ILE A 756 24.19 28.13 -70.44
C ILE A 756 23.55 29.47 -70.07
N ILE A 757 23.34 30.34 -71.07
CA ILE A 757 22.72 31.67 -70.94
C ILE A 757 21.20 31.54 -71.01
N THR A 758 20.47 32.15 -70.08
CA THR A 758 18.99 32.12 -70.06
C THR A 758 18.30 33.39 -70.57
N ALA A 759 18.99 34.54 -70.66
CA ALA A 759 18.43 35.80 -71.19
C ALA A 759 19.50 36.71 -71.83
N LYS A 760 19.07 37.69 -72.65
CA LYS A 760 19.90 38.76 -73.21
C LYS A 760 19.03 39.98 -73.56
N TYR A 761 19.39 41.17 -73.04
CA TYR A 761 18.81 42.46 -73.44
C TYR A 761 19.58 43.05 -74.64
N ASP A 762 18.90 43.72 -75.57
CA ASP A 762 19.53 44.50 -76.63
C ASP A 762 18.61 45.64 -77.10
N ASN A 763 19.10 46.89 -77.03
CA ASN A 763 18.44 48.09 -77.55
C ASN A 763 16.92 48.23 -77.26
N GLY A 764 16.47 47.86 -76.06
CA GLY A 764 15.08 48.04 -75.62
C GLY A 764 14.15 46.85 -75.93
N GLN A 765 14.68 45.70 -76.34
CA GLN A 765 13.94 44.44 -76.47
C GLN A 765 14.74 43.30 -75.83
N TRP A 766 14.05 42.30 -75.27
CA TRP A 766 14.66 41.04 -74.85
C TRP A 766 14.65 40.04 -76.00
N GLU A 767 15.79 39.43 -76.32
CA GLU A 767 15.86 38.32 -77.28
C GLU A 767 15.98 36.99 -76.54
N ASN A 768 14.98 36.12 -76.73
CA ASN A 768 14.98 34.78 -76.18
C ASN A 768 16.01 33.90 -76.93
N VAL A 769 17.01 33.38 -76.20
CA VAL A 769 18.13 32.59 -76.75
C VAL A 769 17.93 31.07 -76.59
N GLY A 770 16.85 30.64 -75.93
CA GLY A 770 16.53 29.24 -75.64
C GLY A 770 15.27 29.13 -74.78
N ASP A 771 14.41 28.15 -75.11
CA ASP A 771 13.05 28.04 -74.57
C ASP A 771 13.00 28.05 -73.04
N ALA A 772 12.51 29.16 -72.47
CA ALA A 772 12.50 29.42 -71.03
C ALA A 772 11.57 28.48 -70.24
N SER A 773 10.65 27.77 -70.92
CA SER A 773 9.71 26.84 -70.29
C SER A 773 10.35 25.59 -69.67
N LEU A 774 11.64 25.35 -69.91
CA LEU A 774 12.39 24.17 -69.44
C LEU A 774 13.37 24.45 -68.28
N TYR A 775 13.37 25.65 -67.70
CA TYR A 775 14.39 26.07 -66.72
C TYR A 775 13.79 26.64 -65.44
N THR A 776 13.46 25.75 -64.51
CA THR A 776 13.22 26.12 -63.10
C THR A 776 14.49 26.69 -62.45
N VAL A 777 14.30 27.73 -61.64
CA VAL A 777 15.29 28.11 -60.62
C VAL A 777 15.22 27.08 -59.51
N GLU A 778 16.37 26.58 -59.06
CA GLU A 778 16.46 25.51 -58.06
C GLU A 778 17.10 26.05 -56.79
N TYR A 779 16.46 25.77 -55.66
CA TYR A 779 16.89 26.16 -54.33
C TYR A 779 18.25 25.52 -53.98
N GLY A 780 19.14 26.26 -53.33
CA GLY A 780 20.48 25.82 -52.94
C GLY A 780 21.50 25.72 -54.09
N VAL A 781 21.16 26.17 -55.30
CA VAL A 781 22.05 26.08 -56.48
C VAL A 781 22.83 27.38 -56.68
N PRO A 782 24.17 27.34 -56.89
CA PRO A 782 24.96 28.51 -57.21
C PRO A 782 24.83 28.93 -58.68
N TYR A 783 24.55 30.22 -58.90
CA TYR A 783 24.46 30.88 -60.19
C TYR A 783 25.58 31.91 -60.37
N ARG A 784 25.97 32.14 -61.62
CA ARG A 784 26.98 33.15 -61.97
C ARG A 784 26.33 34.29 -62.75
N VAL A 785 26.56 35.52 -62.29
CA VAL A 785 26.02 36.75 -62.86
C VAL A 785 27.15 37.60 -63.44
N ASN A 786 26.89 38.23 -64.59
CA ASN A 786 27.85 39.10 -65.29
C ASN A 786 27.37 40.56 -65.21
N ILE A 787 28.20 41.45 -64.67
CA ILE A 787 27.87 42.87 -64.46
C ILE A 787 28.55 43.79 -65.50
N PRO A 788 28.00 45.00 -65.78
CA PRO A 788 28.41 45.79 -66.96
C PRO A 788 29.87 46.28 -67.00
N SER A 789 30.63 46.18 -65.91
CA SER A 789 32.07 46.47 -65.88
C SER A 789 32.93 45.42 -66.61
N GLY A 790 32.38 44.22 -66.84
CA GLY A 790 33.12 43.05 -67.32
C GLY A 790 33.53 42.06 -66.23
N ASP A 791 33.15 42.35 -64.98
CA ASP A 791 33.42 41.52 -63.81
C ASP A 791 32.29 40.51 -63.55
N PHE A 792 32.53 39.54 -62.66
CA PHE A 792 31.61 38.46 -62.35
C PHE A 792 31.37 38.34 -60.86
N VAL A 793 30.09 38.18 -60.48
CA VAL A 793 29.67 37.85 -59.12
C VAL A 793 28.99 36.49 -59.07
N TRP A 794 29.08 35.87 -57.91
CA TRP A 794 28.49 34.58 -57.58
C TRP A 794 27.37 34.79 -56.57
N THR A 795 26.28 34.06 -56.72
CA THR A 795 25.15 34.09 -55.80
C THR A 795 24.49 32.71 -55.75
N ILE A 796 23.85 32.37 -54.64
CA ILE A 796 22.99 31.19 -54.50
C ILE A 796 21.55 31.68 -54.58
N VAL A 797 20.62 30.87 -55.10
CA VAL A 797 19.19 31.13 -54.90
C VAL A 797 18.66 30.12 -53.88
N GLY A 798 18.18 30.64 -52.75
CA GLY A 798 17.75 29.90 -51.56
C GLY A 798 17.82 30.83 -50.35
N GLU A 799 17.53 30.31 -49.16
CA GLU A 799 17.81 31.03 -47.91
C GLU A 799 19.32 30.97 -47.58
N VAL A 800 19.73 31.73 -46.57
CA VAL A 800 21.05 31.62 -45.95
C VAL A 800 21.09 30.31 -45.15
N ILE A 801 22.27 29.68 -45.05
CA ILE A 801 22.47 28.45 -44.27
C ILE A 801 23.19 28.82 -42.97
N ASP A 802 22.68 28.36 -41.83
CA ASP A 802 23.26 28.61 -40.50
C ASP A 802 24.60 27.89 -40.30
N ASP A 803 25.71 28.63 -40.37
CA ASP A 803 27.04 28.26 -39.88
C ASP A 803 27.86 29.54 -39.61
N PRO A 804 28.13 29.92 -38.34
CA PRO A 804 28.62 31.25 -37.95
C PRO A 804 30.11 31.53 -38.29
N GLN A 805 30.69 30.91 -39.33
CA GLN A 805 32.03 31.23 -39.86
C GLN A 805 32.16 31.24 -41.40
N PHE A 806 31.23 31.90 -42.12
CA PHE A 806 31.40 32.18 -43.55
C PHE A 806 31.88 33.62 -43.88
N SER A 807 33.20 33.83 -43.86
CA SER A 807 33.82 35.03 -44.44
C SER A 807 34.07 34.87 -45.95
N LEU A 808 33.31 35.56 -46.80
CA LEU A 808 33.46 35.49 -48.27
C LEU A 808 34.66 36.33 -48.77
N VAL A 809 35.88 35.85 -48.51
CA VAL A 809 37.12 36.51 -48.89
C VAL A 809 37.36 36.39 -50.41
N SER A 810 37.00 37.44 -51.15
CA SER A 810 37.44 37.59 -52.54
C SER A 810 38.93 37.97 -52.62
N ASN A 811 39.68 37.30 -53.49
CA ASN A 811 41.06 37.65 -53.81
C ASN A 811 41.33 37.38 -55.28
N GLU A 812 41.57 38.44 -56.06
CA GLU A 812 41.73 38.33 -57.51
C GLU A 812 43.04 37.66 -57.96
N THR A 813 44.02 37.45 -57.07
CA THR A 813 45.35 36.94 -57.46
C THR A 813 45.45 35.40 -57.54
N ARG A 814 44.45 34.76 -58.17
CA ARG A 814 44.43 33.40 -58.74
C ARG A 814 44.77 32.18 -57.86
N THR A 815 44.02 31.10 -58.09
CA THR A 815 44.35 29.68 -57.80
C THR A 815 44.71 29.39 -56.33
N ASP A 816 43.85 28.77 -55.51
CA ASP A 816 42.92 27.68 -55.84
C ASP A 816 41.53 27.81 -55.17
N TYR A 817 40.56 26.97 -55.61
CA TYR A 817 39.17 26.99 -55.13
C TYR A 817 38.87 25.81 -54.19
N ASN A 818 38.61 26.09 -52.92
CA ASN A 818 38.15 25.11 -51.94
C ASN A 818 36.61 25.06 -51.89
N MET A 819 36.02 23.86 -51.89
CA MET A 819 34.61 23.62 -51.53
C MET A 819 34.45 22.21 -50.94
N ILE A 820 33.82 22.09 -49.76
CA ILE A 820 33.30 20.85 -49.18
C ILE A 820 32.00 21.18 -48.42
N ILE A 821 30.93 20.41 -48.62
CA ILE A 821 29.61 20.53 -47.95
C ILE A 821 29.04 19.11 -47.76
N LEU A 822 28.50 18.78 -46.58
CA LEU A 822 27.62 17.65 -46.17
C LEU A 822 27.32 17.82 -44.65
N PRO A 823 26.33 17.16 -44.00
CA PRO A 823 25.43 16.04 -44.39
C PRO A 823 24.01 16.57 -44.72
N PRO A 824 22.86 15.88 -44.50
CA PRO A 824 22.52 14.44 -44.41
C PRO A 824 21.86 13.99 -45.74
N ALA A 825 20.85 13.11 -45.92
CA ALA A 825 20.07 12.12 -45.13
C ALA A 825 19.54 11.03 -46.13
N TYR A 826 18.92 9.88 -45.81
CA TYR A 826 18.71 9.11 -44.57
C TYR A 826 18.54 7.59 -44.90
N ALA A 827 18.28 6.77 -43.89
CA ALA A 827 17.71 5.40 -43.84
C ALA A 827 17.78 4.37 -45.01
N LEU A 828 18.27 3.18 -44.62
CA LEU A 828 17.86 1.80 -44.98
C LEU A 828 18.41 1.03 -46.20
N ASP A 829 18.41 -0.30 -46.00
CA ASP A 829 18.66 -1.48 -46.86
C ASP A 829 20.07 -1.84 -47.43
N HIS A 830 20.70 -2.80 -46.72
CA HIS A 830 21.38 -4.02 -47.19
C HIS A 830 22.58 -4.01 -48.18
N ASN A 831 23.68 -4.61 -47.69
CA ASN A 831 24.90 -5.11 -48.38
C ASN A 831 25.96 -4.10 -48.85
N ILE A 832 27.24 -4.53 -48.75
CA ILE A 832 28.44 -3.69 -48.82
C ILE A 832 29.40 -4.24 -49.89
N THR A 833 29.88 -3.37 -50.80
CA THR A 833 30.91 -3.75 -51.80
C THR A 833 32.00 -2.70 -52.09
N GLU A 834 31.83 -1.42 -51.74
CA GLU A 834 32.78 -0.37 -52.12
C GLU A 834 33.13 0.60 -50.97
N ALA A 835 34.33 1.20 -51.03
CA ALA A 835 34.75 2.30 -50.18
C ALA A 835 34.78 3.61 -50.99
N LYS A 836 34.13 4.66 -50.49
CA LYS A 836 33.95 5.92 -51.23
C LYS A 836 35.12 6.88 -50.99
N GLN A 837 35.77 7.32 -52.06
CA GLN A 837 36.70 8.46 -52.00
C GLN A 837 35.88 9.74 -51.76
N LEU A 838 36.30 10.55 -50.78
CA LEU A 838 35.60 11.80 -50.43
C LEU A 838 36.21 13.03 -51.12
N GLY A 839 37.50 12.98 -51.43
CA GLY A 839 38.23 14.05 -52.12
C GLY A 839 39.69 13.67 -52.36
N GLY A 840 40.48 14.61 -52.87
CA GLY A 840 41.93 14.46 -53.01
C GLY A 840 42.51 15.19 -54.22
N ASP A 841 43.59 15.93 -54.00
CA ASP A 841 44.30 16.66 -55.05
C ASP A 841 45.27 15.76 -55.82
N ILE A 842 45.49 16.11 -57.09
CA ILE A 842 46.40 15.43 -58.01
C ILE A 842 47.27 16.49 -58.67
N SER A 843 48.60 16.36 -58.59
CA SER A 843 49.53 17.26 -59.28
C SER A 843 49.24 17.29 -60.78
N SER A 844 49.53 18.41 -61.45
CA SER A 844 49.20 18.57 -62.88
C SER A 844 49.92 17.59 -63.84
N ASP A 845 50.89 16.81 -63.33
CA ASP A 845 51.58 15.72 -64.02
C ASP A 845 51.16 14.30 -63.53
N GLY A 846 50.30 14.21 -62.52
CA GLY A 846 49.80 12.97 -61.94
C GLY A 846 50.81 12.18 -61.09
N THR A 847 51.97 12.76 -60.76
CA THR A 847 53.05 12.05 -60.05
C THR A 847 52.88 12.01 -58.53
N ASN A 848 52.30 13.05 -57.94
CA ASN A 848 51.97 13.14 -56.52
C ASN A 848 50.46 13.36 -56.35
N CYS A 849 49.84 12.69 -55.37
CA CYS A 849 48.44 12.95 -55.01
C CYS A 849 48.13 12.52 -53.57
N ASP A 850 47.21 13.24 -52.93
CA ASP A 850 46.78 13.01 -51.55
C ASP A 850 45.27 12.68 -51.56
N ARG A 851 44.81 11.73 -50.74
CA ARG A 851 43.42 11.23 -50.78
C ARG A 851 42.84 10.90 -49.41
N VAL A 852 41.51 11.04 -49.31
CA VAL A 852 40.73 10.81 -48.07
C VAL A 852 39.63 9.77 -48.31
N TYR A 853 39.53 8.79 -47.39
CA TYR A 853 38.63 7.64 -47.48
C TYR A 853 37.83 7.39 -46.18
N LYS A 854 36.60 6.88 -46.29
CA LYS A 854 35.70 6.54 -45.17
C LYS A 854 34.93 5.22 -45.44
N TRP A 855 34.87 4.33 -44.44
CA TRP A 855 34.06 3.10 -44.40
C TRP A 855 33.96 2.63 -42.95
N PHE A 856 32.78 2.43 -42.34
CA PHE A 856 32.58 1.62 -41.11
C PHE A 856 31.13 1.15 -41.00
N PRO A 857 30.91 -0.14 -40.66
CA PRO A 857 29.81 -0.46 -39.74
C PRO A 857 30.18 -1.39 -38.57
N SER A 858 31.09 -2.36 -38.75
CA SER A 858 31.21 -3.50 -37.81
C SER A 858 32.07 -3.26 -36.56
N THR A 859 32.93 -2.24 -36.55
CA THR A 859 33.97 -2.08 -35.51
C THR A 859 34.29 -0.62 -35.14
N GLN A 860 33.43 0.35 -35.51
CA GLN A 860 33.49 1.77 -35.08
C GLN A 860 34.90 2.43 -34.98
N ARG A 861 35.37 3.16 -36.03
CA ARG A 861 36.55 4.10 -36.12
C ARG A 861 37.65 3.66 -37.13
N TRP A 862 38.36 4.54 -37.87
CA TRP A 862 38.31 6.01 -38.09
C TRP A 862 38.76 6.41 -39.54
N ILE A 863 38.77 7.70 -39.91
CA ILE A 863 39.11 8.21 -41.27
C ILE A 863 40.61 8.09 -41.57
N ILE A 864 40.98 7.76 -42.83
CA ILE A 864 42.38 7.59 -43.26
C ILE A 864 42.77 8.61 -44.35
N THR A 865 43.95 9.22 -44.21
CA THR A 865 44.65 9.95 -45.28
C THR A 865 45.77 9.10 -45.89
N ALA A 866 45.95 9.19 -47.22
CA ALA A 866 47.02 8.51 -47.92
C ALA A 866 47.68 9.42 -48.95
N LYS A 867 49.02 9.42 -48.97
CA LYS A 867 49.87 10.17 -49.88
C LYS A 867 50.52 9.25 -50.90
N TYR A 868 50.58 9.67 -52.16
CA TYR A 868 51.40 9.04 -53.21
C TYR A 868 52.65 9.88 -53.47
N ASP A 869 53.82 9.28 -53.30
CA ASP A 869 55.12 9.92 -53.53
C ASP A 869 56.09 8.89 -54.15
N ASN A 870 56.83 9.30 -55.18
CA ASN A 870 57.84 8.48 -55.89
C ASN A 870 57.41 7.04 -56.28
N GLY A 871 56.11 6.81 -56.50
CA GLY A 871 55.55 5.52 -56.93
C GLY A 871 55.11 4.58 -55.80
N GLN A 872 55.10 5.02 -54.55
CA GLN A 872 54.56 4.28 -53.39
C GLN A 872 53.41 5.05 -52.74
N TRP A 873 52.43 4.31 -52.18
CA TRP A 873 51.39 4.88 -51.32
C TRP A 873 51.81 4.71 -49.86
N GLU A 874 51.83 5.81 -49.11
CA GLU A 874 52.10 5.84 -47.67
C GLU A 874 50.86 6.34 -46.92
N ASN A 875 50.55 5.70 -45.78
CA ASN A 875 49.50 6.17 -44.88
C ASN A 875 50.09 7.30 -44.02
N VAL A 876 49.50 8.49 -44.08
CA VAL A 876 50.03 9.70 -43.43
C VAL A 876 49.47 9.90 -42.01
N GLY A 877 48.42 9.16 -41.65
CA GLY A 877 47.79 9.22 -40.34
C GLY A 877 46.41 8.58 -40.32
N ASP A 878 46.13 7.84 -39.25
CA ASP A 878 44.78 7.51 -38.82
C ASP A 878 44.25 8.72 -38.01
N ALA A 879 43.09 9.25 -38.37
CA ALA A 879 42.54 10.49 -37.78
C ALA A 879 41.97 10.29 -36.36
N SER A 880 42.46 9.29 -35.63
CA SER A 880 41.69 8.54 -34.64
C SER A 880 41.54 9.18 -33.24
N LEU A 881 42.06 10.39 -33.09
CA LEU A 881 42.17 11.12 -31.83
C LEU A 881 41.25 12.35 -31.76
N TYR A 882 40.46 12.62 -32.80
CA TYR A 882 39.54 13.77 -32.86
C TYR A 882 38.09 13.31 -32.81
N THR A 883 37.36 13.70 -31.76
CA THR A 883 35.90 13.52 -31.71
C THR A 883 35.25 14.49 -32.68
N VAL A 884 34.39 13.99 -33.56
CA VAL A 884 33.70 14.77 -34.60
C VAL A 884 32.22 14.86 -34.23
N GLN A 885 31.73 16.08 -33.97
CA GLN A 885 30.30 16.37 -33.86
C GLN A 885 29.69 16.55 -35.26
N SER A 886 28.36 16.38 -35.36
CA SER A 886 27.62 16.70 -36.58
C SER A 886 27.57 18.23 -36.78
N GLY A 887 27.34 18.69 -38.02
CA GLY A 887 27.19 20.11 -38.36
C GLY A 887 28.49 20.94 -38.41
N VAL A 888 29.52 20.60 -37.63
CA VAL A 888 30.72 21.45 -37.47
C VAL A 888 31.75 21.29 -38.61
N VAL A 889 32.26 22.41 -39.13
CA VAL A 889 33.36 22.45 -40.11
C VAL A 889 34.74 22.37 -39.42
N TYR A 890 35.57 21.39 -39.79
CA TYR A 890 36.87 21.14 -39.17
C TYR A 890 38.07 21.53 -40.06
N ARG A 891 38.91 22.44 -39.56
CA ARG A 891 40.17 22.85 -40.21
C ARG A 891 41.33 21.91 -39.85
N VAL A 892 41.54 20.85 -40.64
CA VAL A 892 42.72 19.99 -40.52
C VAL A 892 43.93 20.66 -41.18
N ASN A 893 45.04 20.78 -40.45
CA ASN A 893 46.27 21.40 -40.92
C ASN A 893 47.33 20.31 -41.17
N ILE A 894 47.76 20.14 -42.42
CA ILE A 894 48.74 19.11 -42.83
C ILE A 894 50.10 19.81 -43.08
N PRO A 895 51.25 19.27 -42.61
CA PRO A 895 52.57 19.90 -42.73
C PRO A 895 53.16 19.98 -44.14
#